data_AF-A0A2N9NM20-F1
#
_entry.id   AF-A0A2N9NM20-F1
#
_cell.length_a   1.000
_cell.length_b   1.000
_cell.length_c   1.000
_cell.angle_alpha   90.00
_cell.angle_beta   90.00
_cell.angle_gamma   90.00
#
_symmetry.space_group_name_H-M   'P 1'
#
loop_
_entity.id
_entity.type
_entity.pdbx_description
1 polymer ?
#
loop_
_entity_poly.entity_id
_entity_poly.type
_entity_poly.pdbx_seq_one_letter_code
_entity_poly.pdbx_strand_id
1 'polypeptide(L)'
;MNSKHTWRFFRAGGFDQVRLETGADLTALEQLDQKLWVALACPTTGLEFDAKTLALIDTDKDGRIRAPEIIAATNWAVGCLKNPDDLVRSSAVLPLSAINDAAPEGKQLLASAKHILASLGKAEAGGITVEDTADTAKIFAQTQFNGDGIVPADAAADPNLKAVINDVISCVGAETDRSGKPGVSQAKVDLFFAEAQAYSDWAKKAEVDASLLPLAGATAGAAATFKAIKSKIDDYFMRCRLAAFDARALSALNREEKEYQALAAKDLTPSSTEIAALPLAHVAVGRPLPLQDGLNPAWANAMAQFETQIVRPLLDGKNVLSESDWSEIEAKFAPYEGWSASKAGVSVEKLGLGRVREILAGKSREEMTALVAKDKALEPEFNAIAAVERLVRYYRDLYKLLNNFVSFRDFYSRRDKAIFQAGTLYLDQRSCELCLTVEDAGRHALMAGLAGAYLAYCDCVRKATGEKLQIVAAFTGGDSDNLMVGRNGIFYDRRGRDWDATITKVIENPISIRQAFFAPYKKLVRMIEEQIAKRAAAADSAASSQLQAAASALAQGAPTTAGPVPPPTSKFDVGVIAALGVAFGAIGTFLATILSKVVDLAPWQIVLVAVAIVVLISGPSMLIAFLKLRKRNLGPILDANGWAVNAKAKLNVPFGASLTSVAALPAGSQRDLVDPFAEKKSPWPKVIVVVVVLWLAYAALNRLGYIYEWTNGRLGVPRPTKTEAASGGTAGAQSAPAAKPAEGK
;
A
#
# COMPACT_ATOMS: atom_id res chain seq x y z
N MET A 1 8.67 49.29 11.65
CA MET A 1 8.87 48.86 10.25
C MET A 1 9.35 47.42 10.28
N ASN A 2 8.47 46.44 10.08
CA ASN A 2 8.89 45.03 9.96
C ASN A 2 9.74 44.90 8.69
N SER A 3 11.05 44.67 8.82
CA SER A 3 11.84 44.27 7.67
C SER A 3 11.28 42.93 7.17
N LYS A 4 10.90 42.87 5.89
CA LYS A 4 10.51 41.59 5.27
C LYS A 4 11.73 40.66 5.31
N HIS A 5 11.52 39.41 5.72
CA HIS A 5 12.59 38.40 5.74
C HIS A 5 13.21 38.26 4.35
N THR A 6 14.55 38.19 4.28
CA THR A 6 15.27 38.08 3.01
C THR A 6 15.57 36.62 2.70
N TRP A 7 14.75 36.01 1.85
CA TRP A 7 14.92 34.63 1.41
C TRP A 7 16.13 34.45 0.49
N ARG A 8 16.90 33.40 0.74
CA ARG A 8 18.01 32.97 -0.11
C ARG A 8 17.60 31.71 -0.87
N PHE A 9 17.94 31.65 -2.15
CA PHE A 9 17.64 30.50 -3.00
C PHE A 9 18.92 29.92 -3.59
N PHE A 10 18.90 28.63 -3.93
CA PHE A 10 19.93 28.00 -4.76
C PHE A 10 19.30 27.23 -5.89
N ARG A 11 20.09 27.06 -6.95
CA ARG A 11 19.65 26.34 -8.14
C ARG A 11 20.24 24.95 -8.17
N ALA A 12 19.39 23.94 -8.05
CA ALA A 12 19.76 22.54 -8.24
C ALA A 12 18.65 21.82 -9.03
N GLY A 13 19.02 20.80 -9.81
CA GLY A 13 18.04 20.10 -10.67
C GLY A 13 17.36 21.00 -11.73
N GLY A 14 17.83 22.24 -11.95
CA GLY A 14 17.25 23.15 -12.95
C GLY A 14 16.04 23.96 -12.51
N PHE A 15 15.81 24.10 -11.20
CA PHE A 15 14.85 25.03 -10.58
C PHE A 15 15.41 25.63 -9.29
N ASP A 16 14.78 26.68 -8.77
CA ASP A 16 15.24 27.39 -7.57
C ASP A 16 14.60 26.79 -6.30
N GLN A 17 15.42 26.58 -5.27
CA GLN A 17 15.08 25.94 -4.00
C GLN A 17 15.45 26.89 -2.87
N VAL A 18 14.58 27.05 -1.88
CA VAL A 18 14.86 27.90 -0.72
C VAL A 18 16.01 27.32 0.12
N ARG A 19 16.89 28.18 0.63
CA ARG A 19 17.89 27.82 1.63
C ARG A 19 17.31 28.09 3.02
N LEU A 20 17.17 27.02 3.79
CA LEU A 20 16.93 27.09 5.23
C LEU A 20 18.28 26.86 5.90
N GLU A 21 18.95 27.91 6.35
CA GLU A 21 20.29 27.83 6.95
C GLU A 21 20.37 28.50 8.32
N THR A 22 19.42 29.35 8.67
CA THR A 22 19.38 30.06 9.95
C THR A 22 18.04 29.85 10.65
N GLY A 23 18.03 30.09 11.95
CA GLY A 23 16.82 30.14 12.76
C GLY A 23 15.82 31.17 12.24
N ALA A 24 16.29 32.30 11.72
CA ALA A 24 15.43 33.31 11.09
C ALA A 24 14.68 32.78 9.85
N ASP A 25 15.31 31.91 9.05
CA ASP A 25 14.65 31.23 7.93
C ASP A 25 13.51 30.32 8.42
N LEU A 26 13.68 29.67 9.57
CA LEU A 26 12.67 28.80 10.18
C LEU A 26 11.50 29.61 10.78
N THR A 27 11.81 30.69 11.51
CA THR A 27 10.79 31.59 12.08
C THR A 27 9.94 32.25 11.00
N ALA A 28 10.52 32.56 9.84
CA ALA A 28 9.80 33.19 8.74
C ALA A 28 9.09 32.18 7.82
N LEU A 29 9.17 30.86 8.05
CA LEU A 29 8.73 29.82 7.11
C LEU A 29 7.28 29.99 6.64
N GLU A 30 6.37 30.42 7.52
CA GLU A 30 4.97 30.70 7.18
C GLU A 30 4.78 31.80 6.12
N GLN A 31 5.76 32.69 5.97
CA GLN A 31 5.77 33.80 5.01
C GLN A 31 6.26 33.38 3.63
N LEU A 32 6.86 32.19 3.49
CA LEU A 32 7.31 31.66 2.21
C LEU A 32 6.11 31.16 1.40
N ASP A 33 5.92 31.69 0.18
CA ASP A 33 4.86 31.20 -0.72
C ASP A 33 5.01 29.69 -0.93
N GLN A 34 3.97 28.93 -0.60
CA GLN A 34 3.95 27.47 -0.70
C GLN A 34 4.21 26.96 -2.12
N LYS A 35 3.99 27.79 -3.16
CA LYS A 35 4.36 27.45 -4.55
C LYS A 35 5.87 27.25 -4.73
N LEU A 36 6.68 27.79 -3.82
CA LEU A 36 8.13 27.67 -3.81
C LEU A 36 8.62 26.44 -3.00
N TRP A 37 7.70 25.69 -2.38
CA TRP A 37 8.02 24.46 -1.67
C TRP A 37 8.09 23.30 -2.66
N VAL A 38 9.02 22.38 -2.42
CA VAL A 38 9.21 21.20 -3.27
C VAL A 38 8.08 20.20 -3.09
N ALA A 39 7.67 19.92 -1.85
CA ALA A 39 6.50 19.13 -1.52
C ALA A 39 5.50 19.95 -0.68
N LEU A 40 4.22 19.62 -0.83
CA LEU A 40 3.12 20.17 -0.01
C LEU A 40 2.52 19.14 0.94
N ALA A 41 2.83 17.85 0.71
CA ALA A 41 2.50 16.76 1.61
C ALA A 41 3.52 15.62 1.50
N CYS A 42 3.72 14.87 2.58
CA CYS A 42 4.51 13.63 2.62
C CYS A 42 3.81 12.56 3.47
N PRO A 43 4.00 11.26 3.18
CA PRO A 43 3.47 10.19 4.01
C PRO A 43 4.19 10.13 5.37
N THR A 44 3.55 9.51 6.37
CA THR A 44 4.19 9.20 7.67
C THR A 44 4.91 7.84 7.66
N THR A 45 4.69 7.01 6.64
CA THR A 45 5.26 5.67 6.47
C THR A 45 6.19 5.60 5.25
N GLY A 46 7.00 4.54 5.16
CA GLY A 46 7.90 4.31 4.03
C GLY A 46 9.11 5.27 3.95
N LEU A 47 9.31 6.11 4.97
CA LEU A 47 10.39 7.07 5.08
C LEU A 47 11.49 6.59 6.03
N GLU A 48 12.73 6.88 5.68
CA GLU A 48 13.92 6.65 6.48
C GLU A 48 14.13 7.77 7.52
N PHE A 49 13.14 7.88 8.41
CA PHE A 49 12.99 8.93 9.41
C PHE A 49 12.37 8.39 10.71
N ASP A 50 12.42 9.16 11.80
CA ASP A 50 11.82 8.77 13.08
C ASP A 50 10.29 8.80 12.99
N ALA A 51 9.66 7.61 13.01
CA ALA A 51 8.22 7.46 12.82
C ALA A 51 7.39 8.16 13.91
N LYS A 52 7.87 8.19 15.16
CA LYS A 52 7.20 8.89 16.25
C LYS A 52 7.18 10.41 16.03
N THR A 53 8.26 10.97 15.50
CA THR A 53 8.33 12.39 15.13
C THR A 53 7.32 12.72 14.04
N LEU A 54 7.21 11.89 13.01
CA LEU A 54 6.19 12.07 11.96
C LEU A 54 4.78 11.99 12.55
N ALA A 55 4.52 11.02 13.42
CA ALA A 55 3.23 10.88 14.11
C ALA A 55 2.89 12.04 15.05
N LEU A 56 3.87 12.79 15.56
CA LEU A 56 3.63 13.99 16.37
C LEU A 56 3.26 15.21 15.52
N ILE A 57 3.76 15.27 14.28
CA ILE A 57 3.46 16.35 13.33
C ILE A 57 2.12 16.10 12.64
N ASP A 58 1.79 14.83 12.34
CA ASP A 58 0.47 14.40 11.85
C ASP A 58 -0.57 14.56 12.97
N THR A 59 -1.24 15.71 12.96
CA THR A 59 -2.16 16.12 14.03
C THR A 59 -3.55 15.52 13.86
N ASP A 60 -4.00 15.29 12.63
CA ASP A 60 -5.31 14.71 12.32
C ASP A 60 -5.28 13.17 12.17
N LYS A 61 -4.10 12.56 12.21
CA LYS A 61 -3.86 11.11 12.12
C LYS A 61 -4.32 10.52 10.79
N ASP A 62 -4.31 11.31 9.71
CA ASP A 62 -4.65 10.83 8.36
C ASP A 62 -3.50 10.06 7.68
N GLY A 63 -2.32 10.01 8.32
CA GLY A 63 -1.12 9.36 7.80
C GLY A 63 -0.32 10.22 6.81
N ARG A 64 -0.65 11.51 6.69
CA ARG A 64 -0.01 12.45 5.76
C ARG A 64 0.26 13.79 6.43
N ILE A 65 1.52 14.20 6.41
CA ILE A 65 1.92 15.51 6.92
C ILE A 65 1.79 16.54 5.80
N ARG A 66 1.08 17.64 6.07
CA ARG A 66 0.86 18.74 5.11
C ARG A 66 1.59 20.01 5.52
N ALA A 67 1.70 20.95 4.58
CA ALA A 67 2.37 22.24 4.83
C ALA A 67 1.88 23.00 6.08
N PRO A 68 0.57 23.08 6.41
CA PRO A 68 0.12 23.74 7.64
C PRO A 68 0.65 23.09 8.92
N GLU A 69 0.75 21.77 8.96
CA GLU A 69 1.26 21.03 10.12
C GLU A 69 2.78 21.21 10.27
N ILE A 70 3.51 21.25 9.16
CA ILE A 70 4.94 21.61 9.15
C ILE A 70 5.14 23.02 9.69
N ILE A 71 4.31 23.98 9.25
CA ILE A 71 4.37 25.37 9.73
C ILE A 71 4.06 25.41 11.23
N ALA A 72 2.99 24.75 11.67
CA ALA A 72 2.61 24.70 13.09
C ALA A 72 3.70 24.06 13.96
N ALA A 73 4.29 22.94 13.52
CA ALA A 73 5.40 22.29 14.22
C ALA A 73 6.64 23.19 14.30
N THR A 74 6.95 23.92 13.22
CA THR A 74 8.07 24.86 13.16
C THR A 74 7.85 26.05 14.08
N ASN A 75 6.68 26.70 13.99
CA ASN A 75 6.33 27.84 14.84
C ASN A 75 6.34 27.47 16.32
N TRP A 76 5.80 26.29 16.66
CA TRP A 76 5.82 25.80 18.03
C TRP A 76 7.24 25.53 18.54
N ALA A 77 8.06 24.79 17.77
CA ALA A 77 9.44 24.49 18.15
C ALA A 77 10.28 25.77 18.34
N VAL A 78 10.15 26.72 17.42
CA VAL A 78 10.81 28.03 17.48
C VAL A 78 10.36 28.82 18.71
N GLY A 79 9.07 28.82 19.05
CA GLY A 79 8.53 29.51 20.22
C GLY A 79 9.03 28.93 21.56
N CYS A 80 9.29 27.62 21.60
CA CYS A 80 9.80 26.92 22.79
C CYS A 80 11.30 27.10 23.03
N LEU A 81 12.06 27.70 22.10
CA LEU A 81 13.52 27.85 22.19
C LEU A 81 13.93 29.32 22.33
N LYS A 82 14.99 29.57 23.12
CA LYS A 82 15.58 30.91 23.24
C LYS A 82 16.27 31.36 21.95
N ASN A 83 16.90 30.41 21.25
CA ASN A 83 17.60 30.65 20.00
C ASN A 83 17.14 29.67 18.91
N PRO A 84 16.39 30.15 17.89
CA PRO A 84 15.94 29.31 16.78
C PRO A 84 17.08 28.70 15.95
N ASP A 85 18.29 29.28 15.95
CA ASP A 85 19.45 28.71 15.24
C ASP A 85 19.87 27.34 15.80
N ASP A 86 19.47 27.00 17.03
CA ASP A 86 19.82 25.71 17.62
C ASP A 86 19.14 24.53 16.89
N LEU A 87 17.95 24.74 16.28
CA LEU A 87 17.28 23.73 15.45
C LEU A 87 18.10 23.32 14.22
N VAL A 88 18.83 24.27 13.63
CA VAL A 88 19.68 24.04 12.44
C VAL A 88 20.81 23.07 12.75
N ARG A 89 21.22 22.97 14.02
CA ARG A 89 22.28 22.06 14.46
C ARG A 89 21.84 20.59 14.48
N SER A 90 20.53 20.33 14.60
CA SER A 90 19.96 18.97 14.66
C SER A 90 20.66 18.07 15.70
N SER A 91 20.97 18.65 16.87
CA SER A 91 21.67 17.93 17.94
C SER A 91 20.74 16.91 18.60
N ALA A 92 21.27 15.73 18.94
CA ALA A 92 20.53 14.68 19.64
C ALA A 92 20.22 15.04 21.10
N VAL A 93 20.96 15.99 21.68
CA VAL A 93 20.78 16.47 23.05
C VAL A 93 20.21 17.89 23.01
N LEU A 94 19.07 18.10 23.68
CA LEU A 94 18.47 19.41 23.92
C LEU A 94 19.04 19.99 25.23
N PRO A 95 19.82 21.07 25.21
CA PRO A 95 20.27 21.73 26.43
C PRO A 95 19.09 22.35 27.18
N LEU A 96 19.01 22.15 28.50
CA LEU A 96 17.95 22.76 29.31
C LEU A 96 17.99 24.29 29.27
N SER A 97 19.20 24.86 29.11
CA SER A 97 19.40 26.30 28.96
C SER A 97 18.83 26.87 27.66
N ALA A 98 18.60 26.03 26.62
CA ALA A 98 18.05 26.46 25.35
C ALA A 98 16.52 26.62 25.37
N ILE A 99 15.83 26.05 26.36
CA ILE A 99 14.36 26.15 26.50
C ILE A 99 13.97 27.57 26.91
N ASN A 100 12.95 28.13 26.25
CA ASN A 100 12.44 29.48 26.47
C ASN A 100 11.60 29.60 27.76
N ASP A 101 12.26 29.83 28.89
CA ASP A 101 11.64 30.07 30.19
C ASP A 101 10.94 31.44 30.35
N ALA A 102 10.88 32.28 29.32
CA ALA A 102 10.12 33.53 29.38
C ALA A 102 8.61 33.31 29.21
N ALA A 103 8.21 32.32 28.41
CA ALA A 103 6.82 31.97 28.16
C ALA A 103 6.27 30.98 29.22
N PRO A 104 4.97 31.03 29.58
CA PRO A 104 4.38 30.07 30.53
C PRO A 104 4.58 28.61 30.12
N GLU A 105 4.37 28.31 28.84
CA GLU A 105 4.57 26.96 28.28
C GLU A 105 6.03 26.51 28.38
N GLY A 106 6.98 27.39 28.09
CA GLY A 106 8.40 27.06 28.18
C GLY A 106 8.91 26.89 29.62
N LYS A 107 8.33 27.60 30.60
CA LYS A 107 8.58 27.33 32.04
C LYS A 107 8.11 25.92 32.42
N GLN A 108 6.93 25.53 31.96
CA GLN A 108 6.37 24.20 32.20
C GLN A 108 7.24 23.12 31.54
N LEU A 109 7.64 23.31 30.28
CA LEU A 109 8.56 22.42 29.58
C LEU A 109 9.90 22.24 30.31
N LEU A 110 10.50 23.34 30.78
CA LEU A 110 11.76 23.29 31.52
C LEU A 110 11.61 22.56 32.86
N ALA A 111 10.52 22.81 33.59
CA ALA A 111 10.24 22.13 34.86
C ALA A 111 10.04 20.63 34.64
N SER A 112 9.25 20.24 33.63
CA SER A 112 9.01 18.83 33.29
C SER A 112 10.27 18.13 32.79
N ALA A 113 11.11 18.79 31.98
CA ALA A 113 12.39 18.22 31.55
C ALA A 113 13.32 17.93 32.74
N LYS A 114 13.40 18.84 33.72
CA LYS A 114 14.14 18.61 34.97
C LYS A 114 13.55 17.47 35.79
N HIS A 115 12.21 17.40 35.88
CA HIS A 115 11.54 16.32 36.59
C HIS A 115 11.82 14.95 35.97
N ILE A 116 11.72 14.81 34.64
CA ILE A 116 12.06 13.58 33.92
C ILE A 116 13.50 13.16 34.23
N LEU A 117 14.46 14.09 34.13
CA LEU A 117 15.86 13.80 34.43
C LEU A 117 16.07 13.39 35.89
N ALA A 118 15.39 14.03 36.85
CA ALA A 118 15.45 13.66 38.26
C ALA A 118 14.88 12.26 38.51
N SER A 119 13.73 11.92 37.92
CA SER A 119 13.12 10.58 38.00
C SER A 119 14.01 9.48 37.42
N LEU A 120 14.86 9.82 36.44
CA LEU A 120 15.85 8.91 35.85
C LEU A 120 17.19 8.89 36.60
N GLY A 121 17.31 9.58 37.74
CA GLY A 121 18.56 9.67 38.52
C GLY A 121 19.63 10.57 37.90
N LYS A 122 19.27 11.43 36.95
CA LYS A 122 20.14 12.34 36.19
C LYS A 122 19.87 13.82 36.51
N ALA A 123 19.57 14.15 37.76
CA ALA A 123 19.15 15.50 38.16
C ALA A 123 20.16 16.62 37.78
N GLU A 124 21.46 16.30 37.75
CA GLU A 124 22.55 17.23 37.41
C GLU A 124 22.82 17.34 35.89
N ALA A 125 22.06 16.65 35.04
CA ALA A 125 22.27 16.69 33.60
C ALA A 125 21.87 18.06 33.01
N GLY A 126 22.78 18.65 32.22
CA GLY A 126 22.54 19.93 31.55
C GLY A 126 21.66 19.87 30.30
N GLY A 127 21.23 18.67 29.88
CA GLY A 127 20.42 18.46 28.68
C GLY A 127 19.67 17.14 28.71
N ILE A 128 18.65 17.04 27.87
CA ILE A 128 17.73 15.91 27.77
C ILE A 128 17.74 15.33 26.35
N THR A 129 17.59 14.01 26.24
CA THR A 129 17.63 13.28 24.96
C THR A 129 16.30 12.62 24.63
N VAL A 130 16.13 12.17 23.37
CA VAL A 130 14.94 11.43 22.97
C VAL A 130 14.84 10.15 23.80
N GLU A 131 15.96 9.48 24.07
CA GLU A 131 16.05 8.26 24.85
C GLU A 131 15.57 8.46 26.30
N ASP A 132 15.85 9.61 26.91
CA ASP A 132 15.35 9.97 28.24
C ASP A 132 13.83 10.16 28.28
N THR A 133 13.20 10.44 27.13
CA THR A 133 11.74 10.62 27.01
C THR A 133 11.04 9.42 26.35
N ALA A 134 11.78 8.51 25.71
CA ALA A 134 11.24 7.44 24.89
C ALA A 134 10.58 6.31 25.71
N ASP A 135 10.95 6.18 26.98
CA ASP A 135 10.39 5.19 27.90
C ASP A 135 9.30 5.81 28.80
N THR A 136 8.46 6.67 28.20
CA THR A 136 7.27 7.24 28.85
C THR A 136 6.43 6.15 29.51
N ALA A 137 6.29 4.98 28.89
CA ALA A 137 5.61 3.84 29.51
C ALA A 137 6.28 3.32 30.78
N LYS A 138 7.62 3.34 30.93
CA LYS A 138 8.27 3.03 32.22
C LYS A 138 8.20 4.16 33.22
N ILE A 139 8.31 5.41 32.75
CA ILE A 139 8.10 6.61 33.56
C ILE A 139 6.67 6.60 34.13
N PHE A 140 5.69 6.12 33.35
CA PHE A 140 4.27 6.06 33.71
C PHE A 140 3.85 4.76 34.40
N ALA A 141 4.42 3.61 34.07
CA ALA A 141 4.09 2.33 34.72
C ALA A 141 4.49 2.29 36.20
N GLN A 142 5.43 3.14 36.61
CA GLN A 142 5.81 3.29 38.01
C GLN A 142 4.93 4.29 38.77
N THR A 143 4.11 5.09 38.09
CA THR A 143 3.24 6.09 38.72
C THR A 143 1.82 5.56 38.82
N GLN A 144 1.24 5.67 40.02
CA GLN A 144 -0.11 5.20 40.33
C GLN A 144 -1.21 6.03 39.65
N PHE A 145 -0.89 7.28 39.33
CA PHE A 145 -1.76 8.26 38.69
C PHE A 145 -0.98 8.89 37.52
N ASN A 146 -1.57 8.89 36.32
CA ASN A 146 -0.92 9.31 35.07
C ASN A 146 -1.70 10.39 34.29
N GLY A 147 -2.78 10.91 34.88
CA GLY A 147 -3.47 12.10 34.42
C GLY A 147 -4.20 11.96 33.10
N ASP A 148 -4.77 10.79 32.81
CA ASP A 148 -5.70 10.57 31.70
C ASP A 148 -7.17 10.44 32.15
N GLY A 149 -7.41 10.39 33.46
CA GLY A 149 -8.73 10.21 34.05
C GLY A 149 -9.26 8.77 33.96
N ILE A 150 -8.41 7.80 33.64
CA ILE A 150 -8.73 6.37 33.58
C ILE A 150 -8.05 5.68 34.76
N VAL A 151 -8.85 5.12 35.66
CA VAL A 151 -8.33 4.53 36.90
C VAL A 151 -8.31 3.01 36.79
N PRO A 152 -7.13 2.35 36.75
CA PRO A 152 -7.02 0.90 36.84
C PRO A 152 -7.28 0.43 38.28
N ALA A 153 -7.67 -0.84 38.46
CA ALA A 153 -7.95 -1.40 39.78
C ALA A 153 -6.75 -1.30 40.74
N ASP A 154 -5.51 -1.34 40.23
CA ASP A 154 -4.30 -1.19 41.03
C ASP A 154 -4.12 0.20 41.65
N ALA A 155 -4.79 1.22 41.12
CA ALA A 155 -4.72 2.57 41.65
C ALA A 155 -5.51 2.73 42.97
N ALA A 156 -6.44 1.83 43.27
CA ALA A 156 -7.11 1.80 44.58
C ALA A 156 -6.24 1.07 45.61
N ALA A 157 -6.10 1.63 46.83
CA ALA A 157 -5.37 0.97 47.91
C ALA A 157 -6.24 -0.09 48.63
N ASP A 158 -7.54 0.15 48.74
CA ASP A 158 -8.50 -0.73 49.43
C ASP A 158 -8.89 -1.92 48.53
N PRO A 159 -8.70 -3.18 48.98
CA PRO A 159 -9.14 -4.38 48.27
C PRO A 159 -10.62 -4.37 47.87
N ASN A 160 -11.50 -3.77 48.69
CA ASN A 160 -12.92 -3.69 48.36
C ASN A 160 -13.16 -2.79 47.16
N LEU A 161 -12.51 -1.62 47.13
CA LEU A 161 -12.59 -0.69 46.01
C LEU A 161 -11.99 -1.28 44.72
N LYS A 162 -10.91 -2.07 44.83
CA LYS A 162 -10.37 -2.84 43.68
C LYS A 162 -11.40 -3.81 43.10
N ALA A 163 -12.11 -4.53 43.97
CA ALA A 163 -13.14 -5.47 43.54
C ALA A 163 -14.28 -4.73 42.82
N VAL A 164 -14.71 -3.57 43.33
CA VAL A 164 -15.74 -2.76 42.67
C VAL A 164 -15.27 -2.23 41.31
N ILE A 165 -14.02 -1.77 41.17
CA ILE A 165 -13.48 -1.35 39.86
C ILE A 165 -13.48 -2.52 38.86
N ASN A 166 -13.12 -3.73 39.30
CA ASN A 166 -13.20 -4.93 38.46
C ASN A 166 -14.65 -5.31 38.11
N ASP A 167 -15.60 -5.13 39.04
CA ASP A 167 -17.03 -5.32 38.80
C ASP A 167 -17.51 -4.36 37.71
N VAL A 168 -17.12 -3.07 37.77
CA VAL A 168 -17.40 -2.06 36.75
C VAL A 168 -16.82 -2.46 35.39
N ILE A 169 -15.52 -2.81 35.34
CA ILE A 169 -14.84 -3.25 34.11
C ILE A 169 -15.58 -4.43 33.48
N SER A 170 -15.97 -5.41 34.31
CA SER A 170 -16.68 -6.57 33.82
C SER A 170 -18.03 -6.17 33.21
N CYS A 171 -18.80 -5.29 33.85
CA CYS A 171 -20.18 -4.96 33.48
C CYS A 171 -20.29 -3.98 32.30
N VAL A 172 -19.50 -2.90 32.30
CA VAL A 172 -19.62 -1.81 31.31
C VAL A 172 -18.41 -1.70 30.37
N GLY A 173 -17.42 -2.59 30.51
CA GLY A 173 -16.20 -2.65 29.70
C GLY A 173 -15.08 -1.76 30.22
N ALA A 174 -13.84 -2.12 29.88
CA ALA A 174 -12.63 -1.36 30.21
C ALA A 174 -12.29 -0.29 29.16
N GLU A 175 -11.61 0.74 29.62
CA GLU A 175 -10.84 1.67 28.79
C GLU A 175 -9.34 1.45 29.03
N THR A 176 -8.50 1.74 28.04
CA THR A 176 -7.05 1.55 28.17
C THR A 176 -6.41 2.79 28.76
N ASP A 177 -5.87 2.62 29.97
CA ASP A 177 -5.08 3.61 30.68
C ASP A 177 -3.74 3.88 29.98
N ARG A 178 -3.11 5.05 30.19
CA ARG A 178 -1.77 5.38 29.65
C ARG A 178 -0.67 4.41 30.09
N SER A 179 -0.84 3.68 31.19
CA SER A 179 0.06 2.58 31.58
C SER A 179 -0.12 1.29 30.76
N GLY A 180 -1.14 1.24 29.88
CA GLY A 180 -1.53 0.08 29.08
C GLY A 180 -2.47 -0.89 29.81
N LYS A 181 -2.87 -0.59 31.05
CA LYS A 181 -3.76 -1.43 31.86
C LYS A 181 -5.25 -1.13 31.58
N PRO A 182 -6.17 -2.09 31.81
CA PRO A 182 -7.60 -1.81 31.77
C PRO A 182 -8.02 -0.99 33.00
N GLY A 183 -8.79 0.06 32.77
CA GLY A 183 -9.33 0.94 33.82
C GLY A 183 -10.71 1.48 33.48
N VAL A 184 -11.18 2.40 34.33
CA VAL A 184 -12.52 3.01 34.22
C VAL A 184 -12.44 4.53 34.25
N SER A 185 -13.19 5.19 33.38
CA SER A 185 -13.37 6.64 33.37
C SER A 185 -14.59 7.07 34.19
N GLN A 186 -14.72 8.37 34.48
CA GLN A 186 -15.89 8.91 35.17
C GLN A 186 -17.21 8.52 34.48
N ALA A 187 -17.23 8.54 33.15
CA ALA A 187 -18.42 8.18 32.37
C ALA A 187 -18.83 6.71 32.58
N LYS A 188 -17.86 5.80 32.67
CA LYS A 188 -18.11 4.37 32.95
C LYS A 188 -18.57 4.15 34.39
N VAL A 189 -17.98 4.87 35.35
CA VAL A 189 -18.40 4.84 36.75
C VAL A 189 -19.86 5.30 36.85
N ASP A 190 -20.21 6.44 36.29
CA ASP A 190 -21.59 6.97 36.34
C ASP A 190 -22.59 6.06 35.63
N LEU A 191 -22.22 5.48 34.48
CA LEU A 191 -23.04 4.50 33.78
C LEU A 191 -23.32 3.27 34.65
N PHE A 192 -22.29 2.71 35.28
CA PHE A 192 -22.43 1.54 36.15
C PHE A 192 -23.37 1.81 37.33
N PHE A 193 -23.24 2.95 38.01
CA PHE A 193 -24.11 3.29 39.14
C PHE A 193 -25.55 3.59 38.69
N ALA A 194 -25.74 4.19 37.52
CA ALA A 194 -27.08 4.39 36.96
C ALA A 194 -27.78 3.04 36.67
N GLU A 195 -27.05 2.10 36.05
CA GLU A 195 -27.55 0.76 35.75
C GLU A 195 -27.80 -0.08 37.02
N ALA A 196 -26.91 0.01 38.00
CA ALA A 196 -27.05 -0.59 39.33
C ALA A 196 -28.31 -0.10 40.04
N GLN A 197 -28.53 1.22 40.05
CA GLN A 197 -29.71 1.83 40.65
C GLN A 197 -30.98 1.36 39.93
N ALA A 198 -30.98 1.38 38.59
CA ALA A 198 -32.12 0.93 37.79
C ALA A 198 -32.45 -0.55 38.02
N TYR A 199 -31.45 -1.42 38.18
CA TYR A 199 -31.65 -2.82 38.51
C TYR A 199 -32.26 -3.02 39.90
N SER A 200 -31.73 -2.31 40.90
CA SER A 200 -32.24 -2.36 42.28
C SER A 200 -33.67 -1.84 42.38
N ASP A 201 -33.99 -0.75 41.69
CA ASP A 201 -35.33 -0.14 41.65
C ASP A 201 -36.33 -1.02 40.91
N TRP A 202 -35.91 -1.66 39.80
CA TRP A 202 -36.73 -2.65 39.10
C TRP A 202 -37.05 -3.83 40.03
N ALA A 203 -36.06 -4.40 40.73
CA ALA A 203 -36.28 -5.51 41.65
C ALA A 203 -37.17 -5.13 42.84
N LYS A 204 -37.01 -3.91 43.37
CA LYS A 204 -37.80 -3.38 44.49
C LYS A 204 -39.30 -3.32 44.19
N LYS A 205 -39.68 -3.10 42.92
CA LYS A 205 -41.11 -3.10 42.52
C LYS A 205 -41.79 -4.43 42.88
N ALA A 206 -41.13 -5.57 42.61
CA ALA A 206 -41.66 -6.90 42.94
C ALA A 206 -41.66 -7.22 44.44
N GLU A 207 -40.84 -6.54 45.24
CA GLU A 207 -40.84 -6.68 46.70
C GLU A 207 -42.00 -5.91 47.36
N VAL A 208 -42.43 -4.79 46.75
CA VAL A 208 -43.48 -3.92 47.28
C VAL A 208 -44.87 -4.34 46.79
N ASP A 209 -44.97 -4.71 45.52
CA ASP A 209 -46.24 -5.09 44.91
C ASP A 209 -46.39 -6.61 44.81
N ALA A 210 -47.12 -7.19 45.77
CA ALA A 210 -47.39 -8.62 45.83
C ALA A 210 -48.17 -9.13 44.60
N SER A 211 -48.87 -8.28 43.85
CA SER A 211 -49.57 -8.68 42.63
C SER A 211 -48.61 -9.03 41.48
N LEU A 212 -47.36 -8.55 41.55
CA LEU A 212 -46.30 -8.96 40.62
C LEU A 212 -45.79 -10.37 40.91
N LEU A 213 -45.99 -10.89 42.13
CA LEU A 213 -45.55 -12.22 42.54
C LEU A 213 -46.74 -13.05 43.03
N PRO A 214 -47.70 -13.43 42.15
CA PRO A 214 -48.92 -14.16 42.54
C PRO A 214 -48.67 -15.48 43.27
N LEU A 215 -47.48 -16.07 43.13
CA LEU A 215 -47.05 -17.31 43.78
C LEU A 215 -45.78 -17.11 44.64
N ALA A 216 -45.54 -15.88 45.09
CA ALA A 216 -44.34 -15.49 45.83
C ALA A 216 -43.06 -15.98 45.12
N GLY A 217 -42.15 -16.67 45.84
CA GLY A 217 -40.89 -17.18 45.29
C GLY A 217 -41.04 -18.20 44.16
N ALA A 218 -42.21 -18.85 44.01
CA ALA A 218 -42.47 -19.80 42.93
C ALA A 218 -42.91 -19.12 41.61
N THR A 219 -43.23 -17.81 41.65
CA THR A 219 -43.78 -17.08 40.49
C THR A 219 -42.89 -17.17 39.26
N ALA A 220 -41.56 -17.04 39.39
CA ALA A 220 -40.67 -17.07 38.23
C ALA A 220 -40.68 -18.42 37.50
N GLY A 221 -40.67 -19.53 38.26
CA GLY A 221 -40.79 -20.87 37.70
C GLY A 221 -42.16 -21.11 37.06
N ALA A 222 -43.22 -20.72 37.75
CA ALA A 222 -44.59 -20.81 37.24
C ALA A 222 -44.80 -19.96 35.98
N ALA A 223 -44.24 -18.75 35.91
CA ALA A 223 -44.33 -17.89 34.73
C ALA A 223 -43.58 -18.47 33.52
N ALA A 224 -42.46 -19.16 33.74
CA ALA A 224 -41.77 -19.89 32.67
C ALA A 224 -42.63 -21.04 32.12
N THR A 225 -43.26 -21.81 33.02
CA THR A 225 -44.21 -22.87 32.65
C THR A 225 -45.43 -22.32 31.93
N PHE A 226 -46.01 -21.22 32.42
CA PHE A 226 -47.12 -20.50 31.79
C PHE A 226 -46.76 -20.09 30.37
N LYS A 227 -45.63 -19.40 30.18
CA LYS A 227 -45.17 -18.94 28.86
C LYS A 227 -44.95 -20.09 27.88
N ALA A 228 -44.43 -21.24 28.34
CA ALA A 228 -44.13 -22.39 27.49
C ALA A 228 -45.40 -23.04 26.90
N ILE A 229 -46.50 -23.08 27.66
CA ILE A 229 -47.74 -23.75 27.26
C ILE A 229 -48.82 -22.79 26.72
N LYS A 230 -48.68 -21.48 27.00
CA LYS A 230 -49.73 -20.46 26.75
C LYS A 230 -50.34 -20.59 25.36
N SER A 231 -49.48 -20.60 24.34
CA SER A 231 -49.89 -20.71 22.94
C SER A 231 -50.71 -21.96 22.62
N LYS A 232 -50.46 -23.08 23.31
CA LYS A 232 -51.18 -24.35 23.07
C LYS A 232 -52.52 -24.40 23.77
N ILE A 233 -52.64 -23.79 24.94
CA ILE A 233 -53.92 -23.64 25.63
C ILE A 233 -54.80 -22.63 24.86
N ASP A 234 -54.23 -21.52 24.40
CA ASP A 234 -54.90 -20.55 23.54
C ASP A 234 -55.42 -21.20 22.24
N ASP A 235 -54.57 -21.99 21.55
CA ASP A 235 -54.96 -22.74 20.35
C ASP A 235 -56.10 -23.72 20.64
N TYR A 236 -56.05 -24.46 21.76
CA TYR A 236 -57.14 -25.39 22.12
C TYR A 236 -58.48 -24.67 22.28
N PHE A 237 -58.54 -23.60 23.07
CA PHE A 237 -59.79 -22.86 23.26
C PHE A 237 -60.25 -22.17 21.97
N MET A 238 -59.32 -21.68 21.14
CA MET A 238 -59.65 -21.14 19.81
C MET A 238 -60.28 -22.20 18.91
N ARG A 239 -59.76 -23.44 18.91
CA ARG A 239 -60.36 -24.56 18.17
C ARG A 239 -61.76 -24.91 18.70
N CYS A 240 -61.96 -24.90 20.03
CA CYS A 240 -63.29 -25.10 20.62
C CYS A 240 -64.29 -24.01 20.21
N ARG A 241 -63.87 -22.74 20.13
CA ARG A 241 -64.69 -21.62 19.61
C ARG A 241 -65.01 -21.80 18.12
N LEU A 242 -64.02 -22.19 17.31
CA LEU A 242 -64.23 -22.42 15.88
C LEU A 242 -65.20 -23.59 15.62
N ALA A 243 -65.10 -24.65 16.43
CA ALA A 243 -66.06 -25.76 16.40
C ALA A 243 -67.49 -25.32 16.77
N ALA A 244 -67.64 -24.35 17.68
CA ALA A 244 -68.93 -23.76 18.03
C ALA A 244 -69.48 -22.85 16.92
N PHE A 245 -68.60 -22.20 16.16
CA PHE A 245 -68.95 -21.30 15.06
C PHE A 245 -69.45 -22.06 13.82
N ASP A 246 -68.76 -23.14 13.42
CA ASP A 246 -69.17 -23.99 12.28
C ASP A 246 -68.92 -25.46 12.59
N ALA A 247 -69.99 -26.24 12.71
CA ALA A 247 -69.93 -27.67 13.00
C ALA A 247 -69.14 -28.47 11.94
N ARG A 248 -69.04 -27.97 10.70
CA ARG A 248 -68.27 -28.61 9.62
C ARG A 248 -66.76 -28.59 9.88
N ALA A 249 -66.27 -27.69 10.72
CA ALA A 249 -64.84 -27.59 11.05
C ALA A 249 -64.40 -28.66 12.07
N LEU A 250 -65.33 -29.28 12.82
CA LEU A 250 -65.00 -30.13 13.97
C LEU A 250 -64.13 -31.34 13.62
N SER A 251 -64.36 -31.98 12.47
CA SER A 251 -63.56 -33.10 11.99
C SER A 251 -62.14 -32.67 11.63
N ALA A 252 -62.00 -31.56 10.91
CA ALA A 252 -60.69 -31.01 10.52
C ALA A 252 -59.89 -30.53 11.75
N LEU A 253 -60.55 -29.99 12.78
CA LEU A 253 -59.90 -29.47 13.98
C LEU A 253 -59.28 -30.57 14.87
N ASN A 254 -59.79 -31.78 14.81
CA ASN A 254 -59.26 -32.97 15.48
C ASN A 254 -58.35 -33.83 14.59
N ARG A 255 -58.08 -33.39 13.35
CA ARG A 255 -57.43 -34.12 12.25
C ARG A 255 -58.22 -35.32 11.73
N GLU A 256 -58.11 -35.53 10.42
CA GLU A 256 -58.75 -36.65 9.74
C GLU A 256 -58.02 -37.97 9.97
N GLU A 257 -58.75 -39.09 9.89
CA GLU A 257 -58.22 -40.44 10.08
C GLU A 257 -57.01 -40.75 9.18
N LYS A 258 -57.00 -40.22 7.95
CA LYS A 258 -55.89 -40.38 7.00
C LYS A 258 -54.57 -39.79 7.51
N GLU A 259 -54.62 -38.72 8.30
CA GLU A 259 -53.41 -38.14 8.91
C GLU A 259 -52.84 -39.04 10.01
N TYR A 260 -53.70 -39.74 10.76
CA TYR A 260 -53.25 -40.72 11.74
C TYR A 260 -52.59 -41.94 11.10
N GLN A 261 -53.06 -42.39 9.93
CA GLN A 261 -52.42 -43.45 9.15
C GLN A 261 -51.01 -43.03 8.69
N ALA A 262 -50.84 -41.78 8.28
CA ALA A 262 -49.54 -41.23 7.89
C ALA A 262 -48.58 -41.10 9.09
N LEU A 263 -49.09 -40.81 10.29
CA LEU A 263 -48.30 -40.77 11.52
C LEU A 263 -47.89 -42.17 11.99
N ALA A 264 -48.78 -43.17 11.87
CA ALA A 264 -48.50 -44.56 12.26
C ALA A 264 -47.42 -45.24 11.40
N ALA A 265 -47.13 -44.70 10.21
CA ALA A 265 -46.03 -45.15 9.35
C ALA A 265 -44.65 -44.62 9.79
N LYS A 266 -44.58 -43.77 10.82
CA LYS A 266 -43.35 -43.21 11.40
C LYS A 266 -43.14 -43.71 12.84
N ASP A 267 -41.91 -43.64 13.33
CA ASP A 267 -41.62 -43.89 14.74
C ASP A 267 -42.24 -42.80 15.63
N LEU A 268 -43.21 -43.20 16.45
CA LEU A 268 -43.94 -42.29 17.33
C LEU A 268 -43.22 -42.12 18.66
N THR A 269 -42.63 -40.94 18.88
CA THR A 269 -42.04 -40.53 20.16
C THR A 269 -42.73 -39.28 20.71
N PRO A 270 -42.84 -39.12 22.05
CA PRO A 270 -43.43 -37.92 22.65
C PRO A 270 -42.73 -36.61 22.25
N SER A 271 -41.49 -36.64 21.79
CA SER A 271 -40.73 -35.47 21.33
C SER A 271 -40.90 -35.16 19.84
N SER A 272 -41.68 -35.95 19.10
CA SER A 272 -41.90 -35.73 17.67
C SER A 272 -42.71 -34.46 17.41
N THR A 273 -42.25 -33.68 16.42
CA THR A 273 -42.88 -32.40 16.03
C THR A 273 -44.32 -32.58 15.57
N GLU A 274 -44.62 -33.71 14.93
CA GLU A 274 -45.92 -34.03 14.37
C GLU A 274 -46.95 -34.35 15.46
N ILE A 275 -46.54 -35.07 16.52
CA ILE A 275 -47.39 -35.32 17.70
C ILE A 275 -47.56 -34.01 18.47
N ALA A 276 -46.49 -33.23 18.67
CA ALA A 276 -46.59 -31.91 19.32
C ALA A 276 -47.54 -30.94 18.59
N ALA A 277 -47.68 -31.07 17.27
CA ALA A 277 -48.60 -30.28 16.45
C ALA A 277 -50.09 -30.68 16.62
N LEU A 278 -50.40 -31.85 17.18
CA LEU A 278 -51.79 -32.25 17.47
C LEU A 278 -52.43 -31.29 18.50
N PRO A 279 -53.77 -31.15 18.50
CA PRO A 279 -54.48 -30.43 19.55
C PRO A 279 -54.10 -30.94 20.95
N LEU A 280 -54.15 -30.05 21.94
CA LEU A 280 -53.73 -30.37 23.31
C LEU A 280 -54.59 -31.46 23.96
N ALA A 281 -55.89 -31.48 23.63
CA ALA A 281 -56.85 -32.51 23.96
C ALA A 281 -57.90 -32.58 22.84
N HIS A 282 -58.79 -33.58 22.87
CA HIS A 282 -59.85 -33.72 21.87
C HIS A 282 -60.83 -32.54 21.91
N VAL A 283 -60.92 -31.81 20.79
CA VAL A 283 -61.67 -30.57 20.61
C VAL A 283 -63.16 -30.89 20.45
N ALA A 284 -64.01 -30.20 21.21
CA ALA A 284 -65.46 -30.22 21.03
C ALA A 284 -66.08 -28.88 21.45
N VAL A 285 -67.32 -28.63 21.03
CA VAL A 285 -68.05 -27.38 21.31
C VAL A 285 -68.14 -27.15 22.83
N GLY A 286 -67.59 -26.03 23.30
CA GLY A 286 -67.63 -25.62 24.71
C GLY A 286 -66.93 -26.57 25.69
N ARG A 287 -66.04 -27.45 25.22
CA ARG A 287 -65.41 -28.47 26.08
C ARG A 287 -64.28 -27.88 26.95
N PRO A 288 -64.35 -28.01 28.29
CA PRO A 288 -63.23 -27.67 29.17
C PRO A 288 -61.98 -28.51 28.85
N LEU A 289 -60.79 -27.93 29.03
CA LEU A 289 -59.52 -28.62 28.80
C LEU A 289 -59.25 -29.60 29.95
N PRO A 290 -59.09 -30.92 29.71
CA PRO A 290 -58.64 -31.85 30.74
C PRO A 290 -57.17 -31.59 31.11
N LEU A 291 -56.81 -31.78 32.39
CA LEU A 291 -55.46 -31.51 32.88
C LEU A 291 -54.59 -32.75 33.11
N GLN A 292 -55.20 -33.94 33.10
CA GLN A 292 -54.51 -35.22 33.36
C GLN A 292 -54.73 -36.21 32.22
N ASP A 293 -55.97 -36.72 32.08
CA ASP A 293 -56.28 -37.76 31.09
C ASP A 293 -56.70 -37.20 29.73
N GLY A 294 -56.39 -37.93 28.66
CA GLY A 294 -56.79 -37.56 27.29
C GLY A 294 -56.02 -36.38 26.70
N LEU A 295 -54.85 -36.09 27.26
CA LEU A 295 -53.91 -35.07 26.77
C LEU A 295 -53.03 -35.61 25.64
N ASN A 296 -52.55 -34.68 24.82
CA ASN A 296 -51.52 -34.94 23.84
C ASN A 296 -50.23 -35.43 24.54
N PRO A 297 -49.70 -36.63 24.19
CA PRO A 297 -48.52 -37.20 24.83
C PRO A 297 -47.28 -36.30 24.79
N ALA A 298 -47.13 -35.46 23.75
CA ALA A 298 -46.01 -34.54 23.63
C ALA A 298 -46.04 -33.40 24.67
N TRP A 299 -47.22 -33.08 25.19
CA TRP A 299 -47.43 -31.98 26.14
C TRP A 299 -47.80 -32.47 27.54
N ALA A 300 -48.00 -33.77 27.76
CA ALA A 300 -48.43 -34.34 29.03
C ALA A 300 -47.56 -33.91 30.22
N ASN A 301 -46.22 -33.95 30.07
CA ASN A 301 -45.30 -33.51 31.12
C ASN A 301 -45.39 -32.00 31.41
N ALA A 302 -45.50 -31.17 30.37
CA ALA A 302 -45.64 -29.72 30.51
C ALA A 302 -46.99 -29.35 31.15
N MET A 303 -48.05 -30.08 30.82
CA MET A 303 -49.38 -29.93 31.42
C MET A 303 -49.41 -30.40 32.88
N ALA A 304 -48.69 -31.46 33.24
CA ALA A 304 -48.53 -31.86 34.64
C ALA A 304 -47.77 -30.82 35.46
N GLN A 305 -46.72 -30.20 34.89
CA GLN A 305 -46.02 -29.07 35.51
C GLN A 305 -46.93 -27.85 35.64
N PHE A 306 -47.73 -27.54 34.62
CA PHE A 306 -48.73 -26.48 34.67
C PHE A 306 -49.78 -26.71 35.76
N GLU A 307 -50.33 -27.92 35.85
CA GLU A 307 -51.31 -28.28 36.86
C GLU A 307 -50.73 -28.07 38.27
N THR A 308 -49.53 -28.61 38.51
CA THR A 308 -48.89 -28.58 39.82
C THR A 308 -48.40 -27.19 40.23
N GLN A 309 -47.82 -26.42 39.30
CA GLN A 309 -47.21 -25.13 39.60
C GLN A 309 -48.18 -23.95 39.49
N ILE A 310 -49.27 -24.08 38.73
CA ILE A 310 -50.16 -22.95 38.40
C ILE A 310 -51.61 -23.23 38.78
N VAL A 311 -52.19 -24.32 38.29
CA VAL A 311 -53.63 -24.59 38.49
C VAL A 311 -53.94 -24.89 39.96
N ARG A 312 -53.17 -25.78 40.60
CA ARG A 312 -53.39 -26.11 42.02
C ARG A 312 -53.25 -24.90 42.94
N PRO A 313 -52.21 -24.05 42.82
CA PRO A 313 -52.06 -22.90 43.69
C PRO A 313 -53.03 -21.74 43.41
N LEU A 314 -53.48 -21.55 42.16
CA LEU A 314 -54.30 -20.39 41.78
C LEU A 314 -55.81 -20.65 41.71
N LEU A 315 -56.22 -21.92 41.54
CA LEU A 315 -57.62 -22.32 41.28
C LEU A 315 -58.08 -23.52 42.14
N ASP A 316 -57.43 -23.78 43.27
CA ASP A 316 -57.81 -24.82 44.24
C ASP A 316 -57.95 -26.25 43.68
N GLY A 317 -57.11 -26.61 42.71
CA GLY A 317 -56.94 -28.01 42.28
C GLY A 317 -58.08 -28.60 41.45
N LYS A 318 -58.53 -27.86 40.42
CA LYS A 318 -59.47 -28.37 39.40
C LYS A 318 -58.83 -29.47 38.53
N ASN A 319 -59.64 -30.44 38.10
CA ASN A 319 -59.23 -31.50 37.16
C ASN A 319 -59.46 -31.12 35.68
N VAL A 320 -60.25 -30.06 35.44
CA VAL A 320 -60.54 -29.49 34.13
C VAL A 320 -60.43 -27.98 34.20
N LEU A 321 -59.95 -27.36 33.13
CA LEU A 321 -59.79 -25.92 32.99
C LEU A 321 -60.86 -25.37 32.04
N SER A 322 -61.71 -24.48 32.52
CA SER A 322 -62.62 -23.73 31.65
C SER A 322 -61.91 -22.54 31.00
N GLU A 323 -62.52 -21.96 29.97
CA GLU A 323 -61.98 -20.79 29.29
C GLU A 323 -61.96 -19.53 30.19
N SER A 324 -62.93 -19.41 31.10
CA SER A 324 -62.93 -18.36 32.13
C SER A 324 -61.80 -18.56 33.14
N ASP A 325 -61.53 -19.82 33.53
CA ASP A 325 -60.41 -20.14 34.43
C ASP A 325 -59.06 -19.80 33.76
N TRP A 326 -58.93 -20.07 32.47
CA TRP A 326 -57.74 -19.71 31.71
C TRP A 326 -57.53 -18.19 31.66
N SER A 327 -58.60 -17.43 31.37
CA SER A 327 -58.55 -15.97 31.37
C SER A 327 -58.17 -15.39 32.74
N GLU A 328 -58.60 -16.02 33.84
CA GLU A 328 -58.20 -15.65 35.20
C GLU A 328 -56.69 -15.89 35.44
N ILE A 329 -56.16 -17.02 34.97
CA ILE A 329 -54.71 -17.29 35.05
C ILE A 329 -53.93 -16.24 34.24
N GLU A 330 -54.35 -15.96 33.00
CA GLU A 330 -53.72 -14.92 32.16
C GLU A 330 -53.71 -13.56 32.87
N ALA A 331 -54.83 -13.16 33.47
CA ALA A 331 -54.93 -11.91 34.21
C ALA A 331 -54.00 -11.85 35.44
N LYS A 332 -53.80 -12.98 36.13
CA LYS A 332 -52.89 -13.07 37.29
C LYS A 332 -51.40 -13.00 36.91
N PHE A 333 -51.01 -13.46 35.72
CA PHE A 333 -49.62 -13.38 35.24
C PHE A 333 -49.29 -12.09 34.48
N ALA A 334 -50.29 -11.38 33.94
CA ALA A 334 -50.08 -10.15 33.17
C ALA A 334 -49.22 -9.08 33.91
N PRO A 335 -49.41 -8.80 35.22
CA PRO A 335 -48.55 -7.87 35.95
C PRO A 335 -47.08 -8.33 36.01
N TYR A 336 -46.84 -9.62 36.26
CA TYR A 336 -45.48 -10.19 36.28
C TYR A 336 -44.81 -10.09 34.89
N GLU A 337 -45.52 -10.42 33.81
CA GLU A 337 -44.99 -10.33 32.46
C GLU A 337 -44.64 -8.88 32.09
N GLY A 338 -45.50 -7.91 32.42
CA GLY A 338 -45.23 -6.50 32.20
C GLY A 338 -44.02 -5.99 32.99
N TRP A 339 -43.92 -6.36 34.27
CA TRP A 339 -42.76 -6.02 35.11
C TRP A 339 -41.47 -6.66 34.58
N SER A 340 -41.49 -7.95 34.26
CA SER A 340 -40.35 -8.69 33.73
C SER A 340 -39.88 -8.14 32.38
N ALA A 341 -40.80 -7.72 31.51
CA ALA A 341 -40.46 -7.05 30.25
C ALA A 341 -39.85 -5.65 30.45
N SER A 342 -40.19 -4.96 31.54
CA SER A 342 -39.64 -3.64 31.89
C SER A 342 -38.28 -3.68 32.61
N LYS A 343 -37.56 -4.79 32.53
CA LYS A 343 -36.28 -4.99 33.23
C LYS A 343 -35.24 -3.98 32.78
N ALA A 344 -34.65 -3.29 33.76
CA ALA A 344 -33.58 -2.32 33.58
C ALA A 344 -32.31 -2.76 34.33
N GLY A 345 -31.14 -2.28 33.90
CA GLY A 345 -29.85 -2.63 34.52
C GLY A 345 -29.27 -3.98 34.08
N VAL A 346 -29.56 -4.41 32.84
CA VAL A 346 -29.11 -5.73 32.31
C VAL A 346 -27.59 -5.86 32.32
N SER A 347 -26.87 -4.74 32.17
CA SER A 347 -25.40 -4.69 32.16
C SER A 347 -24.76 -5.19 33.47
N VAL A 348 -25.44 -5.00 34.60
CA VAL A 348 -24.95 -5.37 35.95
C VAL A 348 -25.58 -6.64 36.52
N GLU A 349 -26.56 -7.22 35.81
CA GLU A 349 -27.35 -8.37 36.28
C GLU A 349 -26.48 -9.54 36.74
N LYS A 350 -25.37 -9.80 36.04
CA LYS A 350 -24.43 -10.89 36.32
C LYS A 350 -23.78 -10.83 37.71
N LEU A 351 -23.75 -9.66 38.35
CA LEU A 351 -23.27 -9.51 39.73
C LEU A 351 -24.28 -10.04 40.75
N GLY A 352 -25.55 -10.13 40.37
CA GLY A 352 -26.65 -10.47 41.25
C GLY A 352 -27.11 -9.29 42.13
N LEU A 353 -28.38 -9.34 42.54
CA LEU A 353 -29.03 -8.23 43.25
C LEU A 353 -28.37 -7.92 44.60
N GLY A 354 -27.91 -8.95 45.32
CA GLY A 354 -27.24 -8.80 46.61
C GLY A 354 -25.97 -7.95 46.51
N ARG A 355 -25.09 -8.28 45.55
CA ARG A 355 -23.85 -7.54 45.29
C ARG A 355 -24.12 -6.12 44.80
N VAL A 356 -25.09 -5.94 43.91
CA VAL A 356 -25.48 -4.59 43.42
C VAL A 356 -25.94 -3.70 44.58
N ARG A 357 -26.78 -4.21 45.48
CA ARG A 357 -27.24 -3.46 46.66
C ARG A 357 -26.13 -3.18 47.66
N GLU A 358 -25.20 -4.11 47.84
CA GLU A 358 -23.99 -3.90 48.65
C GLU A 358 -23.16 -2.72 48.11
N ILE A 359 -22.90 -2.69 46.79
CA ILE A 359 -22.12 -1.62 46.14
C ILE A 359 -22.86 -0.28 46.22
N LEU A 360 -24.18 -0.27 46.02
CA LEU A 360 -25.00 0.95 46.11
C LEU A 360 -25.08 1.52 47.54
N ALA A 361 -25.01 0.68 48.56
CA ALA A 361 -25.03 1.11 49.96
C ALA A 361 -23.67 1.60 50.47
N GLY A 362 -22.59 1.26 49.77
CA GLY A 362 -21.22 1.68 50.10
C GLY A 362 -20.88 3.10 49.63
N LYS A 363 -19.62 3.50 49.84
CA LYS A 363 -19.05 4.79 49.39
C LYS A 363 -18.20 4.68 48.13
N SER A 364 -18.28 3.53 47.45
CA SER A 364 -17.41 3.23 46.32
C SER A 364 -17.61 4.20 45.15
N ARG A 365 -18.81 4.80 45.01
CA ARG A 365 -19.07 5.82 43.99
C ARG A 365 -18.25 7.08 44.24
N GLU A 366 -18.29 7.60 45.47
CA GLU A 366 -17.55 8.80 45.87
C GLU A 366 -16.05 8.55 45.82
N GLU A 367 -15.60 7.38 46.27
CA GLU A 367 -14.19 6.99 46.28
C GLU A 367 -13.62 6.84 44.86
N MET A 368 -14.33 6.19 43.94
CA MET A 368 -13.90 6.11 42.53
C MET A 368 -13.91 7.48 41.86
N THR A 369 -14.93 8.30 42.11
CA THR A 369 -14.98 9.68 41.60
C THR A 369 -13.80 10.51 42.11
N ALA A 370 -13.43 10.35 43.38
CA ALA A 370 -12.27 11.01 43.97
C ALA A 370 -10.95 10.51 43.37
N LEU A 371 -10.82 9.21 43.09
CA LEU A 371 -9.64 8.66 42.41
C LEU A 371 -9.50 9.19 40.98
N VAL A 372 -10.60 9.25 40.22
CA VAL A 372 -10.61 9.80 38.85
C VAL A 372 -10.25 11.30 38.88
N ALA A 373 -10.80 12.06 39.82
CA ALA A 373 -10.47 13.48 39.98
C ALA A 373 -9.01 13.71 40.38
N LYS A 374 -8.49 12.87 41.28
CA LYS A 374 -7.09 12.91 41.72
C LYS A 374 -6.14 12.58 40.57
N ASP A 375 -6.48 11.59 39.75
CA ASP A 375 -5.71 11.28 38.55
C ASP A 375 -5.71 12.46 37.59
N LYS A 376 -6.90 12.93 37.22
CA LYS A 376 -7.08 14.04 36.28
C LYS A 376 -6.41 15.34 36.72
N ALA A 377 -6.24 15.57 38.02
CA ALA A 377 -5.51 16.73 38.53
C ALA A 377 -4.03 16.78 38.07
N LEU A 378 -3.43 15.62 37.75
CA LEU A 378 -2.06 15.53 37.25
C LEU A 378 -1.95 15.67 35.73
N GLU A 379 -3.08 15.74 35.00
CA GLU A 379 -3.13 15.89 33.55
C GLU A 379 -2.17 17.00 33.01
N PRO A 380 -2.07 18.20 33.63
CA PRO A 380 -1.13 19.23 33.17
C PRO A 380 0.34 18.82 33.26
N GLU A 381 0.72 18.05 34.29
CA GLU A 381 2.10 17.57 34.48
C GLU A 381 2.46 16.52 33.44
N PHE A 382 1.51 15.63 33.12
CA PHE A 382 1.71 14.58 32.11
C PHE A 382 1.68 15.11 30.67
N ASN A 383 0.79 16.06 30.37
CA ASN A 383 0.80 16.75 29.08
C ASN A 383 2.14 17.47 28.84
N ALA A 384 2.76 17.97 29.90
CA ALA A 384 4.08 18.58 29.80
C ALA A 384 5.20 17.56 29.50
N ILE A 385 5.11 16.31 29.97
CA ILE A 385 6.06 15.25 29.60
C ILE A 385 5.97 14.92 28.11
N ALA A 386 4.76 14.77 27.57
CA ALA A 386 4.54 14.56 26.15
C ALA A 386 5.04 15.76 25.32
N ALA A 387 4.84 16.98 25.81
CA ALA A 387 5.36 18.18 25.18
C ALA A 387 6.90 18.25 25.21
N VAL A 388 7.56 17.77 26.26
CA VAL A 388 9.02 17.64 26.32
C VAL A 388 9.52 16.62 25.29
N GLU A 389 8.91 15.43 25.20
CA GLU A 389 9.25 14.45 24.14
C GLU A 389 9.12 15.08 22.75
N ARG A 390 8.02 15.81 22.51
CA ARG A 390 7.79 16.53 21.25
C ARG A 390 8.91 17.54 20.97
N LEU A 391 9.28 18.35 21.95
CA LEU A 391 10.33 19.36 21.77
C LEU A 391 11.68 18.72 21.47
N VAL A 392 12.06 17.67 22.20
CA VAL A 392 13.37 17.00 22.02
C VAL A 392 13.45 16.32 20.65
N ARG A 393 12.38 15.68 20.21
CA ARG A 393 12.28 15.12 18.85
C ARG A 393 12.36 16.20 17.78
N TYR A 394 11.60 17.29 17.92
CA TYR A 394 11.65 18.40 16.96
C TYR A 394 13.03 19.05 16.91
N TYR A 395 13.68 19.20 18.06
CA TYR A 395 15.03 19.75 18.15
C TYR A 395 16.07 18.92 17.37
N ARG A 396 15.94 17.59 17.40
CA ARG A 396 16.81 16.66 16.67
C ARG A 396 16.45 16.57 15.18
N ASP A 397 15.16 16.46 14.87
CA ASP A 397 14.70 15.90 13.60
C ASP A 397 14.04 16.92 12.66
N LEU A 398 13.42 17.99 13.18
CA LEU A 398 12.56 18.88 12.40
C LEU A 398 13.31 19.56 11.24
N TYR A 399 14.53 20.06 11.49
CA TYR A 399 15.33 20.69 10.46
C TYR A 399 15.69 19.74 9.31
N LYS A 400 15.95 18.47 9.61
CA LYS A 400 16.16 17.44 8.60
C LYS A 400 14.89 17.20 7.79
N LEU A 401 13.72 17.13 8.43
CA LEU A 401 12.44 17.02 7.73
C LEU A 401 12.21 18.22 6.80
N LEU A 402 12.44 19.44 7.27
CA LEU A 402 12.29 20.66 6.48
C LEU A 402 13.18 20.67 5.23
N ASN A 403 14.46 20.25 5.37
CA ASN A 403 15.36 20.11 4.21
C ASN A 403 14.92 19.02 3.23
N ASN A 404 14.13 18.04 3.67
CA ASN A 404 13.61 16.96 2.83
C ASN A 404 12.15 17.17 2.38
N PHE A 405 11.50 18.25 2.79
CA PHE A 405 10.11 18.55 2.45
C PHE A 405 10.01 19.86 1.66
N VAL A 406 10.59 20.94 2.20
CA VAL A 406 10.47 22.30 1.65
C VAL A 406 11.42 22.49 0.47
N SER A 407 12.66 22.00 0.55
CA SER A 407 13.71 22.28 -0.46
C SER A 407 14.33 21.05 -1.12
N PHE A 408 14.13 19.84 -0.57
CA PHE A 408 14.84 18.60 -0.97
C PHE A 408 16.37 18.78 -1.00
N ARG A 409 16.90 19.66 -0.14
CA ARG A 409 18.31 20.01 -0.10
C ARG A 409 19.21 18.80 0.06
N ASP A 410 18.85 17.85 0.93
CA ASP A 410 19.66 16.66 1.17
C ASP A 410 19.83 15.86 -0.12
N PHE A 411 18.73 15.63 -0.84
CA PHE A 411 18.73 14.94 -2.13
C PHE A 411 19.64 15.61 -3.17
N TYR A 412 19.56 16.93 -3.32
CA TYR A 412 20.28 17.66 -4.37
C TYR A 412 21.71 18.06 -3.99
N SER A 413 22.03 18.19 -2.71
CA SER A 413 23.34 18.66 -2.22
C SER A 413 24.40 17.56 -2.17
N ARG A 414 23.99 16.28 -2.19
CA ARG A 414 24.86 15.08 -2.08
C ARG A 414 25.69 14.99 -0.79
N ARG A 415 25.41 15.83 0.21
CA ARG A 415 26.06 15.72 1.52
C ARG A 415 25.48 14.59 2.34
N ASP A 416 24.16 14.46 2.29
CA ASP A 416 23.38 13.46 3.00
C ASP A 416 22.37 12.77 2.06
N LYS A 417 21.85 11.62 2.50
CA LYS A 417 20.77 10.92 1.79
C LYS A 417 19.42 11.46 2.21
N ALA A 418 18.52 11.63 1.24
CA ALA A 418 17.17 12.10 1.51
C ALA A 418 16.34 11.08 2.30
N ILE A 419 15.31 11.54 3.02
CA ILE A 419 14.47 10.67 3.86
C ILE A 419 13.66 9.64 3.07
N PHE A 420 13.42 9.86 1.78
CA PHE A 420 12.72 8.90 0.92
C PHE A 420 13.68 7.89 0.24
N GLN A 421 14.99 8.03 0.41
CA GLN A 421 15.97 7.07 -0.12
C GLN A 421 16.17 5.91 0.85
N ALA A 422 15.56 4.77 0.53
CA ALA A 422 15.53 3.56 1.36
C ALA A 422 16.89 2.85 1.48
N GLY A 423 17.78 3.01 0.49
CA GLY A 423 19.04 2.28 0.46
C GLY A 423 19.73 2.28 -0.90
N THR A 424 20.59 1.28 -1.12
CA THR A 424 21.37 1.11 -2.34
C THR A 424 21.18 -0.30 -2.92
N LEU A 425 20.75 -0.38 -4.18
CA LEU A 425 20.62 -1.64 -4.92
C LEU A 425 21.88 -1.90 -5.76
N TYR A 426 22.50 -3.06 -5.58
CA TYR A 426 23.58 -3.56 -6.43
C TYR A 426 23.03 -4.58 -7.42
N LEU A 427 23.12 -4.26 -8.71
CA LEU A 427 22.64 -5.14 -9.77
C LEU A 427 23.39 -4.85 -11.07
N ASP A 428 23.86 -5.91 -11.74
CA ASP A 428 24.52 -5.83 -13.05
C ASP A 428 25.68 -4.81 -13.10
N GLN A 429 26.66 -4.97 -12.20
CA GLN A 429 27.84 -4.09 -12.10
C GLN A 429 27.50 -2.62 -11.83
N ARG A 430 26.33 -2.34 -11.25
CA ARG A 430 25.89 -0.98 -10.91
C ARG A 430 25.45 -0.90 -9.47
N SER A 431 25.60 0.27 -8.88
CA SER A 431 24.94 0.63 -7.63
C SER A 431 23.93 1.74 -7.90
N CYS A 432 22.68 1.53 -7.50
CA CYS A 432 21.59 2.49 -7.62
C CYS A 432 21.23 3.06 -6.25
N GLU A 433 21.36 4.37 -6.06
CA GLU A 433 21.09 5.05 -4.79
C GLU A 433 19.70 5.68 -4.71
N LEU A 434 19.02 5.84 -5.84
CA LEU A 434 17.62 6.24 -5.86
C LEU A 434 16.72 5.00 -5.78
N CYS A 435 16.61 4.47 -4.56
CA CYS A 435 15.71 3.37 -4.21
C CYS A 435 14.66 3.86 -3.21
N LEU A 436 13.39 3.54 -3.44
CA LEU A 436 12.29 3.86 -2.52
C LEU A 436 11.55 2.58 -2.14
N THR A 437 11.01 2.53 -0.93
CA THR A 437 10.05 1.49 -0.54
C THR A 437 8.73 1.72 -1.26
N VAL A 438 8.04 0.64 -1.60
CA VAL A 438 6.77 0.69 -2.33
C VAL A 438 5.82 -0.32 -1.68
N GLU A 439 4.59 0.09 -1.42
CA GLU A 439 3.56 -0.83 -0.88
C GLU A 439 2.94 -1.69 -2.00
N ASP A 440 2.69 -1.09 -3.17
CA ASP A 440 2.09 -1.75 -4.34
C ASP A 440 2.83 -1.34 -5.63
N ALA A 441 3.71 -2.22 -6.11
CA ALA A 441 4.46 -2.01 -7.35
C ALA A 441 3.57 -1.85 -8.60
N GLY A 442 2.38 -2.46 -8.60
CA GLY A 442 1.42 -2.40 -9.71
C GLY A 442 0.83 -1.00 -9.85
N ARG A 443 0.26 -0.47 -8.76
CA ARG A 443 -0.30 0.89 -8.70
C ARG A 443 0.78 1.95 -8.89
N HIS A 444 1.92 1.77 -8.23
CA HIS A 444 3.02 2.73 -8.31
C HIS A 444 3.54 2.88 -9.75
N ALA A 445 3.63 1.79 -10.50
CA ALA A 445 4.10 1.80 -11.88
C ALA A 445 3.26 2.65 -12.85
N LEU A 446 1.96 2.83 -12.58
CA LEU A 446 1.07 3.62 -13.44
C LEU A 446 1.45 5.10 -13.44
N MET A 447 1.78 5.64 -12.25
CA MET A 447 2.17 7.04 -12.09
C MET A 447 3.66 7.26 -12.34
N ALA A 448 4.51 6.38 -11.80
CA ALA A 448 5.97 6.50 -11.93
C ALA A 448 6.46 6.33 -13.37
N GLY A 449 5.67 5.70 -14.27
CA GLY A 449 5.98 5.65 -15.70
C GLY A 449 6.11 7.02 -16.37
N LEU A 450 5.45 8.05 -15.82
CA LEU A 450 5.51 9.44 -16.30
C LEU A 450 6.81 10.16 -15.90
N ALA A 451 7.62 9.57 -15.01
CA ALA A 451 8.88 10.15 -14.53
C ALA A 451 9.97 10.22 -15.61
N GLY A 452 9.86 9.41 -16.68
CA GLY A 452 10.85 9.36 -17.77
C GLY A 452 12.18 8.71 -17.38
N ALA A 453 12.27 8.07 -16.21
CA ALA A 453 13.40 7.27 -15.76
C ALA A 453 13.19 5.78 -16.07
N TYR A 454 14.28 5.02 -16.18
CA TYR A 454 14.21 3.55 -16.23
C TYR A 454 14.04 3.04 -14.81
N LEU A 455 12.94 2.36 -14.52
CA LEU A 455 12.60 1.92 -13.17
C LEU A 455 12.56 0.39 -13.13
N ALA A 456 13.25 -0.22 -12.17
CA ALA A 456 13.09 -1.63 -11.86
C ALA A 456 12.43 -1.78 -10.49
N TYR A 457 11.34 -2.54 -10.45
CA TYR A 457 10.69 -2.94 -9.22
C TYR A 457 11.30 -4.27 -8.79
N CYS A 458 11.70 -4.35 -7.53
CA CYS A 458 12.32 -5.53 -6.95
C CYS A 458 11.54 -5.99 -5.72
N ASP A 459 11.32 -7.30 -5.64
CA ASP A 459 10.91 -7.95 -4.41
C ASP A 459 12.18 -8.29 -3.63
N CYS A 460 12.31 -7.71 -2.44
CA CYS A 460 13.41 -7.90 -1.52
C CYS A 460 12.98 -8.86 -0.41
N VAL A 461 13.70 -9.97 -0.25
CA VAL A 461 13.43 -10.95 0.79
C VAL A 461 14.69 -11.14 1.63
N ARG A 462 14.53 -11.10 2.95
CA ARG A 462 15.60 -11.43 3.88
C ARG A 462 15.43 -12.85 4.37
N LYS A 463 16.19 -13.79 3.81
CA LYS A 463 16.06 -15.23 4.13
C LYS A 463 16.26 -15.55 5.62
N ALA A 464 17.09 -14.78 6.32
CA ALA A 464 17.37 -15.00 7.75
C ALA A 464 16.15 -14.74 8.65
N THR A 465 15.30 -13.77 8.31
CA THR A 465 14.15 -13.36 9.15
C THR A 465 12.79 -13.62 8.49
N GLY A 466 12.77 -13.94 7.20
CA GLY A 466 11.53 -14.09 6.42
C GLY A 466 10.85 -12.76 6.07
N GLU A 467 11.44 -11.63 6.45
CA GLU A 467 10.91 -10.30 6.14
C GLU A 467 10.91 -10.05 4.62
N LYS A 468 9.88 -9.33 4.16
CA LYS A 468 9.71 -8.96 2.76
C LYS A 468 9.55 -7.45 2.63
N LEU A 469 10.13 -6.90 1.59
CA LEU A 469 10.10 -5.49 1.24
C LEU A 469 9.95 -5.38 -0.28
N GLN A 470 9.15 -4.44 -0.77
CA GLN A 470 9.18 -4.09 -2.19
C GLN A 470 9.85 -2.74 -2.35
N ILE A 471 10.70 -2.64 -3.38
CA ILE A 471 11.39 -1.40 -3.70
C ILE A 471 11.25 -1.06 -5.18
N VAL A 472 11.37 0.23 -5.48
CA VAL A 472 11.60 0.73 -6.84
C VAL A 472 12.99 1.36 -6.91
N ALA A 473 13.80 0.93 -7.86
CA ALA A 473 15.13 1.46 -8.13
C ALA A 473 15.17 2.17 -9.48
N ALA A 474 15.66 3.42 -9.49
CA ALA A 474 15.83 4.19 -10.70
C ALA A 474 17.24 4.01 -11.30
N PHE A 475 17.30 3.47 -12.51
CA PHE A 475 18.53 3.34 -13.30
C PHE A 475 18.72 4.57 -14.16
N THR A 476 19.73 5.37 -13.80
CA THR A 476 19.98 6.67 -14.42
C THR A 476 21.33 6.75 -15.12
N GLY A 477 22.16 5.71 -15.01
CA GLY A 477 23.43 5.49 -15.69
C GLY A 477 23.61 4.03 -16.13
N GLY A 478 24.41 3.79 -17.17
CA GLY A 478 24.62 2.45 -17.79
C GLY A 478 23.79 2.20 -19.06
N ASP A 479 23.44 0.93 -19.28
CA ASP A 479 22.64 0.39 -20.39
C ASP A 479 21.48 -0.50 -19.89
N SER A 480 20.65 -1.06 -20.76
CA SER A 480 19.48 -1.88 -20.35
C SER A 480 19.64 -3.38 -20.63
N ASP A 481 20.79 -3.84 -21.11
CA ASP A 481 20.90 -5.15 -21.79
C ASP A 481 20.60 -6.34 -20.86
N ASN A 482 20.88 -6.15 -19.57
CA ASN A 482 20.82 -7.17 -18.55
C ASN A 482 19.73 -6.93 -17.49
N LEU A 483 18.91 -5.89 -17.65
CA LEU A 483 17.86 -5.52 -16.71
C LEU A 483 16.53 -6.20 -17.07
N MET A 484 16.44 -7.50 -16.77
CA MET A 484 15.28 -8.34 -17.08
C MET A 484 14.55 -8.82 -15.83
N VAL A 485 13.24 -9.06 -15.96
CA VAL A 485 12.42 -9.67 -14.92
C VAL A 485 12.99 -11.05 -14.54
N GLY A 486 13.07 -11.34 -13.24
CA GLY A 486 13.67 -12.55 -12.68
C GLY A 486 15.17 -12.43 -12.36
N ARG A 487 15.84 -11.34 -12.74
CA ARG A 487 17.25 -11.14 -12.37
C ARG A 487 17.39 -10.79 -10.90
N ASN A 488 18.37 -11.41 -10.26
CA ASN A 488 18.70 -11.18 -8.86
C ASN A 488 19.78 -10.10 -8.69
N GLY A 489 19.69 -9.39 -7.58
CA GLY A 489 20.66 -8.42 -7.07
C GLY A 489 20.63 -8.40 -5.55
N ILE A 490 21.39 -7.48 -4.95
CA ILE A 490 21.45 -7.33 -3.50
C ILE A 490 21.07 -5.90 -3.16
N PHE A 491 20.11 -5.72 -2.27
CA PHE A 491 19.72 -4.42 -1.74
C PHE A 491 20.26 -4.25 -0.32
N TYR A 492 20.94 -3.13 -0.08
CA TYR A 492 21.34 -2.72 1.26
C TYR A 492 20.46 -1.57 1.72
N ASP A 493 19.76 -1.75 2.82
CA ASP A 493 19.00 -0.67 3.44
C ASP A 493 19.92 0.37 4.11
N ARG A 494 19.36 1.46 4.63
CA ARG A 494 20.18 2.47 5.33
C ARG A 494 20.85 1.99 6.62
N ARG A 495 20.41 0.87 7.18
CA ARG A 495 21.00 0.24 8.37
C ARG A 495 22.13 -0.73 8.00
N GLY A 496 22.41 -0.89 6.70
CA GLY A 496 23.42 -1.81 6.19
C GLY A 496 22.98 -3.27 6.16
N ARG A 497 21.69 -3.56 6.36
CA ARG A 497 21.15 -4.92 6.27
C ARG A 497 20.98 -5.30 4.81
N ASP A 498 21.37 -6.53 4.47
CA ASP A 498 21.30 -7.11 3.15
C ASP A 498 19.96 -7.81 2.88
N TRP A 499 19.48 -7.65 1.66
CA TRP A 499 18.24 -8.21 1.16
C TRP A 499 18.48 -8.82 -0.22
N ASP A 500 18.01 -10.05 -0.43
CA ASP A 500 18.00 -10.66 -1.76
C ASP A 500 16.93 -9.96 -2.60
N ALA A 501 17.34 -9.24 -3.64
CA ALA A 501 16.43 -8.49 -4.50
C ALA A 501 16.21 -9.21 -5.83
N THR A 502 14.96 -9.42 -6.24
CA THR A 502 14.63 -10.00 -7.55
C THR A 502 13.77 -9.02 -8.34
N ILE A 503 14.16 -8.71 -9.59
CA ILE A 503 13.37 -7.81 -10.44
C ILE A 503 12.04 -8.49 -10.79
N THR A 504 10.92 -7.85 -10.44
CA THR A 504 9.57 -8.34 -10.76
C THR A 504 8.94 -7.59 -11.93
N LYS A 505 9.26 -6.31 -12.09
CA LYS A 505 8.72 -5.46 -13.16
C LYS A 505 9.71 -4.40 -13.56
N VAL A 506 9.68 -4.01 -14.84
CA VAL A 506 10.55 -2.98 -15.39
C VAL A 506 9.73 -1.97 -16.20
N ILE A 507 10.04 -0.69 -16.03
CA ILE A 507 9.54 0.39 -16.89
C ILE A 507 10.71 0.88 -17.73
N GLU A 508 10.60 0.64 -19.04
CA GLU A 508 11.65 0.97 -19.99
C GLU A 508 11.61 2.45 -20.41
N ASN A 509 12.68 3.18 -20.10
CA ASN A 509 12.97 4.50 -20.65
C ASN A 509 14.47 4.63 -20.94
N PRO A 510 14.91 5.51 -21.87
CA PRO A 510 16.32 5.65 -22.17
C PRO A 510 17.17 5.95 -20.91
N ILE A 511 18.23 5.17 -20.69
CA ILE A 511 19.16 5.32 -19.55
C ILE A 511 20.24 6.34 -19.91
N SER A 512 20.81 6.24 -21.13
CA SER A 512 21.84 7.15 -21.63
C SER A 512 21.73 7.39 -23.14
N ILE A 513 22.33 8.49 -23.63
CA ILE A 513 22.37 8.80 -25.07
C ILE A 513 23.20 7.75 -25.83
N ARG A 514 24.27 7.22 -25.21
CA ARG A 514 25.13 6.18 -25.79
C ARG A 514 24.35 4.89 -26.03
N GLN A 515 23.53 4.48 -25.06
CA GLN A 515 22.63 3.34 -25.22
C GLN A 515 21.62 3.58 -26.36
N ALA A 516 21.05 4.79 -26.44
CA ALA A 516 20.07 5.13 -27.48
C ALA A 516 20.64 5.12 -28.91
N PHE A 517 21.95 5.38 -29.09
CA PHE A 517 22.61 5.27 -30.39
C PHE A 517 22.52 3.84 -30.96
N PHE A 518 22.74 2.82 -30.11
CA PHE A 518 22.74 1.41 -30.51
C PHE A 518 21.36 0.75 -30.47
N ALA A 519 20.36 1.39 -29.87
CA ALA A 519 19.03 0.80 -29.68
C ALA A 519 18.33 0.35 -30.98
N PRO A 520 18.36 1.10 -32.10
CA PRO A 520 17.74 0.66 -33.35
C PRO A 520 18.37 -0.62 -33.91
N TYR A 521 19.71 -0.72 -33.87
CA TYR A 521 20.43 -1.89 -34.36
C TYR A 521 20.15 -3.13 -33.51
N LYS A 522 20.13 -2.97 -32.18
CA LYS A 522 19.76 -4.06 -31.26
C LYS A 522 18.33 -4.56 -31.49
N LYS A 523 17.38 -3.65 -31.71
CA LYS A 523 16.00 -4.02 -32.06
C LYS A 523 15.92 -4.79 -33.38
N LEU A 524 16.69 -4.40 -34.39
CA LEU A 524 16.76 -5.11 -35.66
C LEU A 524 17.33 -6.53 -35.48
N VAL A 525 18.44 -6.67 -34.75
CA VAL A 525 19.03 -7.98 -34.44
C VAL A 525 18.02 -8.86 -33.70
N ARG A 526 17.38 -8.35 -32.65
CA ARG A 526 16.35 -9.08 -31.91
C ARG A 526 15.17 -9.48 -32.80
N MET A 527 14.73 -8.61 -33.71
CA MET A 527 13.67 -8.96 -34.68
C MET A 527 14.12 -10.08 -35.61
N ILE A 528 15.37 -10.06 -36.08
CA ILE A 528 15.94 -11.14 -36.92
C ILE A 528 16.02 -12.44 -36.12
N GLU A 529 16.51 -12.40 -34.88
CA GLU A 529 16.54 -13.55 -33.98
C GLU A 529 15.15 -14.12 -33.71
N GLU A 530 14.15 -13.26 -33.44
CA GLU A 530 12.75 -13.69 -33.24
C GLU A 530 12.16 -14.29 -34.53
N GLN A 531 12.49 -13.77 -35.70
CA GLN A 531 12.06 -14.35 -36.98
C GLN A 531 12.75 -15.69 -37.26
N ILE A 532 14.04 -15.82 -36.95
CA ILE A 532 14.78 -17.08 -37.06
C ILE A 532 14.22 -18.10 -36.06
N ALA A 533 13.98 -17.71 -34.81
CA ALA A 533 13.39 -18.56 -33.79
C ALA A 533 11.97 -19.02 -34.16
N LYS A 534 11.12 -18.12 -34.69
CA LYS A 534 9.81 -18.48 -35.23
C LYS A 534 9.91 -19.45 -36.41
N ARG A 535 10.87 -19.26 -37.31
CA ARG A 535 11.12 -20.19 -38.43
C ARG A 535 11.67 -21.54 -37.96
N ALA A 536 12.56 -21.53 -36.97
CA ALA A 536 13.10 -22.74 -36.35
C ALA A 536 11.98 -23.52 -35.65
N ALA A 537 11.15 -22.87 -34.83
CA ALA A 537 9.98 -23.48 -34.20
C ALA A 537 8.96 -24.01 -35.22
N ALA A 538 8.73 -23.28 -36.31
CA ALA A 538 7.87 -23.75 -37.40
C ALA A 538 8.47 -24.97 -38.13
N ALA A 539 9.78 -24.97 -38.40
CA ALA A 539 10.48 -26.10 -39.01
C ALA A 539 10.51 -27.33 -38.08
N ASP A 540 10.68 -27.13 -36.78
CA ASP A 540 10.67 -28.20 -35.77
C ASP A 540 9.27 -28.79 -35.60
N SER A 541 8.23 -27.96 -35.67
CA SER A 541 6.83 -28.42 -35.70
C SER A 541 6.51 -29.23 -36.98
N ALA A 542 7.06 -28.83 -38.12
CA ALA A 542 6.91 -29.56 -39.38
C ALA A 542 7.66 -30.89 -39.35
N ALA A 543 8.89 -30.92 -38.84
CA ALA A 543 9.67 -32.14 -38.64
C ALA A 543 8.98 -33.11 -37.66
N SER A 544 8.43 -32.59 -36.56
CA SER A 544 7.65 -33.36 -35.58
C SER A 544 6.37 -33.97 -36.19
N SER A 545 5.68 -33.22 -37.07
CA SER A 545 4.50 -33.72 -37.79
C SER A 545 4.84 -34.81 -38.82
N GLN A 546 6.00 -34.72 -39.50
CA GLN A 546 6.49 -35.75 -40.41
C GLN A 546 6.93 -37.01 -39.64
N LEU A 547 7.55 -36.85 -38.48
CA LEU A 547 7.89 -37.95 -37.57
C LEU A 547 6.64 -38.63 -37.02
N GLN A 548 5.59 -37.89 -36.66
CA GLN A 548 4.30 -38.48 -36.27
C GLN A 548 3.62 -39.21 -37.43
N ALA A 549 3.67 -38.68 -38.65
CA ALA A 549 3.13 -39.34 -39.84
C ALA A 549 3.90 -40.64 -40.19
N ALA A 550 5.23 -40.61 -40.08
CA ALA A 550 6.09 -41.78 -40.28
C ALA A 550 5.90 -42.84 -39.18
N ALA A 551 5.73 -42.42 -37.92
CA ALA A 551 5.41 -43.32 -36.81
C ALA A 551 4.01 -43.95 -36.95
N SER A 552 3.04 -43.19 -37.47
CA SER A 552 1.69 -43.70 -37.77
C SER A 552 1.70 -44.72 -38.91
N ALA A 553 2.57 -44.54 -39.91
CA ALA A 553 2.76 -45.50 -41.00
C ALA A 553 3.45 -46.80 -40.53
N LEU A 554 4.39 -46.70 -39.57
CA LEU A 554 5.04 -47.87 -38.96
C LEU A 554 4.09 -48.64 -38.03
N ALA A 555 3.14 -47.96 -37.36
CA ALA A 555 2.14 -48.60 -36.51
C ALA A 555 1.05 -49.37 -37.30
N GLN A 556 0.90 -49.12 -38.60
CA GLN A 556 -0.12 -49.78 -39.45
C GLN A 556 0.42 -50.94 -40.32
N GLY A 557 1.67 -51.36 -40.14
CA GLY A 557 2.15 -52.66 -40.62
C GLY A 557 1.98 -52.94 -42.12
N ALA A 558 2.41 -52.03 -43.00
CA ALA A 558 2.44 -52.27 -44.45
C ALA A 558 3.88 -52.29 -45.03
N PRO A 559 4.21 -53.13 -46.04
CA PRO A 559 5.56 -53.38 -46.49
C PRO A 559 6.13 -52.26 -47.37
N THR A 560 7.43 -52.04 -47.25
CA THR A 560 8.25 -51.11 -48.02
C THR A 560 8.35 -51.50 -49.50
N THR A 561 7.82 -50.65 -50.38
CA THR A 561 8.29 -50.53 -51.77
C THR A 561 8.48 -49.05 -52.09
N ALA A 562 9.69 -48.72 -52.56
CA ALA A 562 10.09 -47.38 -52.95
C ALA A 562 9.44 -47.00 -54.28
N GLY A 563 8.64 -45.94 -54.26
CA GLY A 563 8.15 -45.21 -55.43
C GLY A 563 8.04 -43.72 -55.08
N PRO A 564 8.23 -42.80 -56.04
CA PRO A 564 8.33 -41.37 -55.74
C PRO A 564 6.98 -40.84 -55.24
N VAL A 565 6.96 -40.36 -54.00
CA VAL A 565 5.80 -39.68 -53.41
C VAL A 565 5.65 -38.30 -54.06
N PRO A 566 4.44 -37.90 -54.50
CA PRO A 566 4.19 -36.57 -55.05
C PRO A 566 4.48 -35.47 -54.00
N PRO A 567 4.88 -34.26 -54.42
CA PRO A 567 5.26 -33.19 -53.49
C PRO A 567 4.06 -32.84 -52.58
N PRO A 568 4.28 -32.71 -51.26
CA PRO A 568 3.19 -32.40 -50.33
C PRO A 568 2.68 -30.98 -50.60
N THR A 569 1.41 -30.86 -50.99
CA THR A 569 0.66 -29.61 -50.87
C THR A 569 0.41 -29.33 -49.39
N SER A 570 1.43 -28.80 -48.73
CA SER A 570 1.21 -28.03 -47.52
C SER A 570 0.45 -26.78 -47.97
N LYS A 571 -0.72 -26.54 -47.38
CA LYS A 571 -1.38 -25.24 -47.42
C LYS A 571 -0.52 -24.25 -46.61
N PHE A 572 0.68 -23.96 -47.12
CA PHE A 572 1.31 -22.69 -46.86
C PHE A 572 0.52 -21.67 -47.64
N ASP A 573 -0.01 -20.71 -46.92
CA ASP A 573 -0.64 -19.56 -47.53
C ASP A 573 0.42 -18.89 -48.42
N VAL A 574 0.33 -19.13 -49.73
CA VAL A 574 1.22 -18.52 -50.73
C VAL A 574 1.16 -17.00 -50.58
N GLY A 575 0.08 -16.45 -50.03
CA GLY A 575 -0.05 -15.06 -49.61
C GLY A 575 0.93 -14.61 -48.52
N VAL A 576 1.30 -15.46 -47.55
CA VAL A 576 2.25 -15.11 -46.46
C VAL A 576 3.70 -15.23 -46.93
N ILE A 577 4.02 -16.24 -47.74
CA ILE A 577 5.36 -16.40 -48.34
C ILE A 577 5.58 -15.37 -49.46
N ALA A 578 4.55 -15.02 -50.23
CA ALA A 578 4.59 -13.93 -51.19
C ALA A 578 4.64 -12.56 -50.49
N ALA A 579 3.89 -12.32 -49.41
CA ALA A 579 3.99 -11.05 -48.67
C ALA A 579 5.35 -10.88 -47.98
N LEU A 580 5.92 -11.94 -47.40
CA LEU A 580 7.29 -11.92 -46.87
C LEU A 580 8.33 -11.82 -47.99
N GLY A 581 8.15 -12.54 -49.10
CA GLY A 581 9.03 -12.51 -50.27
C GLY A 581 9.02 -11.17 -51.00
N VAL A 582 7.87 -10.47 -51.04
CA VAL A 582 7.73 -9.13 -51.58
C VAL A 582 8.29 -8.08 -50.62
N ALA A 583 8.17 -8.26 -49.30
CA ALA A 583 8.81 -7.37 -48.32
C ALA A 583 10.35 -7.48 -48.36
N PHE A 584 10.90 -8.70 -48.43
CA PHE A 584 12.35 -8.92 -48.62
C PHE A 584 12.82 -8.57 -50.04
N GLY A 585 12.00 -8.80 -51.06
CA GLY A 585 12.26 -8.40 -52.44
C GLY A 585 12.27 -6.88 -52.61
N ALA A 586 11.39 -6.15 -51.91
CA ALA A 586 11.38 -4.70 -51.88
C ALA A 586 12.62 -4.14 -51.17
N ILE A 587 13.08 -4.77 -50.07
CA ILE A 587 14.36 -4.43 -49.43
C ILE A 587 15.53 -4.72 -50.38
N GLY A 588 15.52 -5.87 -51.08
CA GLY A 588 16.53 -6.22 -52.07
C GLY A 588 16.57 -5.26 -53.26
N THR A 589 15.39 -4.85 -53.76
CA THR A 589 15.25 -3.87 -54.85
C THR A 589 15.68 -2.48 -54.39
N PHE A 590 15.31 -2.08 -53.17
CA PHE A 590 15.74 -0.83 -52.54
C PHE A 590 17.25 -0.77 -52.34
N LEU A 591 17.85 -1.83 -51.78
CA LEU A 591 19.30 -1.98 -51.64
C LEU A 591 20.01 -2.01 -52.99
N ALA A 592 19.46 -2.68 -54.00
CA ALA A 592 20.00 -2.69 -55.36
C ALA A 592 19.94 -1.30 -56.01
N THR A 593 18.84 -0.54 -55.84
CA THR A 593 18.75 0.84 -56.31
C THR A 593 19.74 1.76 -55.59
N ILE A 594 19.93 1.60 -54.28
CA ILE A 594 20.95 2.35 -53.53
C ILE A 594 22.35 1.99 -54.04
N LEU A 595 22.67 0.70 -54.18
CA LEU A 595 23.98 0.26 -54.69
C LEU A 595 24.24 0.78 -56.10
N SER A 596 23.25 0.75 -56.99
CA SER A 596 23.39 1.27 -58.36
C SER A 596 23.68 2.77 -58.39
N LYS A 597 23.05 3.55 -57.49
CA LYS A 597 23.28 5.00 -57.35
C LYS A 597 24.59 5.34 -56.61
N VAL A 598 25.10 4.44 -55.78
CA VAL A 598 26.37 4.61 -55.06
C VAL A 598 27.58 4.48 -55.99
N VAL A 599 27.47 3.72 -57.08
CA VAL A 599 28.53 3.57 -58.10
C VAL A 599 28.83 4.89 -58.83
N ASP A 600 27.87 5.81 -58.94
CA ASP A 600 28.04 7.12 -59.58
C ASP A 600 28.65 8.19 -58.65
N LEU A 601 28.71 7.94 -57.35
CA LEU A 601 29.14 8.92 -56.33
C LEU A 601 30.67 8.97 -56.17
N ALA A 602 31.19 10.17 -55.92
CA ALA A 602 32.61 10.38 -55.65
C ALA A 602 33.00 9.71 -54.30
N PRO A 603 34.23 9.23 -54.11
CA PRO A 603 34.63 8.49 -52.90
C PRO A 603 34.34 9.23 -51.57
N TRP A 604 34.44 10.57 -51.55
CA TRP A 604 34.08 11.37 -50.38
C TRP A 604 32.57 11.43 -50.11
N GLN A 605 31.74 11.37 -51.17
CA GLN A 605 30.28 11.32 -51.06
C GLN A 605 29.82 9.99 -50.47
N ILE A 606 30.54 8.89 -50.74
CA ILE A 606 30.23 7.57 -50.15
C ILE A 606 30.41 7.62 -48.62
N VAL A 607 31.48 8.27 -48.14
CA VAL A 607 31.69 8.48 -46.69
C VAL A 607 30.56 9.33 -46.10
N LEU A 608 30.13 10.40 -46.78
CA LEU A 608 29.01 11.22 -46.32
C LEU A 608 27.68 10.48 -46.32
N VAL A 609 27.41 9.63 -47.32
CA VAL A 609 26.20 8.79 -47.37
C VAL A 609 26.21 7.78 -46.22
N ALA A 610 27.36 7.17 -45.91
CA ALA A 610 27.48 6.27 -44.76
C ALA A 610 27.21 7.00 -43.42
N VAL A 611 27.76 8.20 -43.24
CA VAL A 611 27.47 9.05 -42.07
C VAL A 611 25.99 9.44 -42.02
N ALA A 612 25.39 9.83 -43.16
CA ALA A 612 23.99 10.20 -43.25
C ALA A 612 23.06 9.04 -42.87
N ILE A 613 23.38 7.81 -43.27
CA ILE A 613 22.63 6.60 -42.89
C ILE A 613 22.71 6.38 -41.38
N VAL A 614 23.92 6.44 -40.79
CA VAL A 614 24.10 6.28 -39.34
C VAL A 614 23.30 7.34 -38.57
N VAL A 615 23.32 8.60 -39.03
CA VAL A 615 22.54 9.70 -38.43
C VAL A 615 21.04 9.48 -38.63
N LEU A 616 20.58 9.01 -39.78
CA LEU A 616 19.17 8.76 -40.04
C LEU A 616 18.61 7.63 -39.14
N ILE A 617 19.41 6.58 -38.91
CA ILE A 617 19.03 5.44 -38.06
C ILE A 617 19.10 5.81 -36.58
N SER A 618 20.23 6.35 -36.12
CA SER A 618 20.49 6.58 -34.69
C SER A 618 20.02 7.95 -34.20
N GLY A 619 20.01 8.96 -35.06
CA GLY A 619 19.71 10.35 -34.72
C GLY A 619 18.34 10.56 -34.06
N PRO A 620 17.23 10.02 -34.61
CA PRO A 620 15.91 10.14 -33.98
C PRO A 620 15.88 9.54 -32.56
N SER A 621 16.51 8.37 -32.36
CA SER A 621 16.57 7.70 -31.05
C SER A 621 17.41 8.49 -30.05
N MET A 622 18.55 9.03 -30.47
CA MET A 622 19.38 9.90 -29.65
C MET A 622 18.67 11.21 -29.28
N LEU A 623 17.91 11.80 -30.21
CA LEU A 623 17.14 13.02 -29.96
C LEU A 623 16.02 12.77 -28.94
N ILE A 624 15.26 11.68 -29.10
CA ILE A 624 14.22 11.28 -28.13
C ILE A 624 14.85 11.01 -26.76
N ALA A 625 15.98 10.29 -26.71
CA ALA A 625 16.70 10.05 -25.46
C ALA A 625 17.15 11.37 -24.83
N PHE A 626 17.78 12.27 -25.59
CA PHE A 626 18.20 13.59 -25.11
C PHE A 626 17.02 14.40 -24.53
N LEU A 627 15.87 14.40 -25.20
CA LEU A 627 14.66 15.08 -24.72
C LEU A 627 14.10 14.42 -23.45
N LYS A 628 14.00 13.09 -23.40
CA LYS A 628 13.51 12.35 -22.23
C LYS A 628 14.44 12.51 -21.02
N LEU A 629 15.76 12.40 -21.22
CA LEU A 629 16.77 12.54 -20.18
C LEU A 629 16.74 13.93 -19.51
N ARG A 630 16.50 15.00 -20.29
CA ARG A 630 16.36 16.36 -19.76
C ARG A 630 15.01 16.62 -19.08
N LYS A 631 14.01 15.78 -19.33
CA LYS A 631 12.66 15.88 -18.76
C LYS A 631 12.43 14.91 -17.60
N ARG A 632 13.42 14.08 -17.22
CA ARG A 632 13.31 13.19 -16.07
C ARG A 632 12.88 13.96 -14.83
N ASN A 633 11.85 13.46 -14.15
CA ASN A 633 11.25 14.13 -12.99
C ASN A 633 11.04 13.12 -11.87
N LEU A 634 11.48 13.46 -10.66
CA LEU A 634 11.25 12.67 -9.46
C LEU A 634 9.80 12.73 -8.98
N GLY A 635 9.07 13.81 -9.29
CA GLY A 635 7.69 14.04 -8.83
C GLY A 635 6.78 12.80 -8.98
N PRO A 636 6.57 12.26 -10.19
CA PRO A 636 5.69 11.10 -10.39
C PRO A 636 6.12 9.82 -9.66
N ILE A 637 7.40 9.69 -9.27
CA ILE A 637 7.89 8.56 -8.47
C ILE A 637 7.46 8.76 -7.01
N LEU A 638 7.58 9.97 -6.48
CA LEU A 638 7.22 10.27 -5.09
C LEU A 638 5.70 10.39 -4.91
N ASP A 639 5.00 10.99 -5.87
CA ASP A 639 3.54 11.13 -5.84
C ASP A 639 2.85 9.75 -5.76
N ALA A 640 3.45 8.74 -6.41
CA ALA A 640 3.00 7.35 -6.35
C ALA A 640 3.18 6.71 -4.96
N ASN A 641 4.02 7.29 -4.10
CA ASN A 641 4.26 6.92 -2.69
C ASN A 641 3.58 7.90 -1.71
N GLY A 642 2.53 8.61 -2.14
CA GLY A 642 1.70 9.45 -1.26
C GLY A 642 2.23 10.87 -1.00
N TRP A 643 3.36 11.24 -1.61
CA TRP A 643 3.82 12.64 -1.60
C TRP A 643 2.91 13.52 -2.46
N ALA A 644 2.96 14.82 -2.22
CA ALA A 644 2.41 15.82 -3.13
C ALA A 644 3.56 16.74 -3.56
N VAL A 645 4.30 16.33 -4.60
CA VAL A 645 5.44 17.09 -5.10
C VAL A 645 4.94 18.23 -5.99
N ASN A 646 5.18 19.46 -5.56
CA ASN A 646 4.76 20.68 -6.23
C ASN A 646 5.83 21.19 -7.22
N ALA A 647 7.11 21.01 -6.91
CA ALA A 647 8.19 21.47 -7.79
C ALA A 647 8.50 20.48 -8.92
N LYS A 648 9.05 20.99 -10.02
CA LYS A 648 9.62 20.16 -11.10
C LYS A 648 10.98 19.62 -10.66
N ALA A 649 10.95 18.58 -9.82
CA ALA A 649 12.11 17.91 -9.26
C ALA A 649 12.94 17.14 -10.31
N LYS A 650 13.62 17.85 -11.22
CA LYS A 650 14.27 17.21 -12.37
C LYS A 650 15.55 16.47 -11.99
N LEU A 651 15.72 15.31 -12.59
CA LEU A 651 16.95 14.52 -12.55
C LEU A 651 17.76 14.79 -13.83
N ASN A 652 18.54 15.88 -13.82
CA ASN A 652 19.39 16.19 -14.98
C ASN A 652 20.48 15.12 -15.19
N VAL A 653 21.12 15.10 -16.36
CA VAL A 653 22.10 14.06 -16.73
C VAL A 653 23.28 13.94 -15.73
N PRO A 654 23.98 15.01 -15.32
CA PRO A 654 25.10 14.86 -14.38
C PRO A 654 24.66 14.43 -12.98
N PHE A 655 23.47 14.82 -12.53
CA PHE A 655 22.92 14.37 -11.25
C PHE A 655 22.42 12.92 -11.32
N GLY A 656 21.78 12.53 -12.42
CA GLY A 656 21.43 11.13 -12.68
C GLY A 656 22.67 10.23 -12.70
N ALA A 657 23.76 10.66 -13.34
CA ALA A 657 25.01 9.90 -13.32
C ALA A 657 25.58 9.68 -11.91
N SER A 658 25.26 10.54 -10.93
CA SER A 658 25.63 10.28 -9.51
C SER A 658 24.68 9.35 -8.76
N LEU A 659 23.44 9.16 -9.23
CA LEU A 659 22.46 8.26 -8.60
C LEU A 659 22.62 6.81 -9.04
N THR A 660 23.34 6.55 -10.13
CA THR A 660 23.70 5.21 -10.59
C THR A 660 25.17 5.16 -10.97
N SER A 661 25.99 4.52 -10.13
CA SER A 661 27.39 4.29 -10.44
C SER A 661 27.55 3.00 -11.26
N VAL A 662 28.49 3.01 -12.21
CA VAL A 662 28.84 1.85 -13.04
C VAL A 662 30.22 1.37 -12.62
N ALA A 663 30.43 0.05 -12.59
CA ALA A 663 31.71 -0.53 -12.24
C ALA A 663 32.85 0.06 -13.08
N ALA A 664 33.83 0.62 -12.38
CA ALA A 664 35.07 1.10 -12.95
C ALA A 664 36.21 0.46 -12.16
N LEU A 665 37.31 0.18 -12.85
CA LEU A 665 38.52 -0.28 -12.17
C LEU A 665 39.11 0.88 -11.36
N PRO A 666 39.60 0.64 -10.13
CA PRO A 666 40.26 1.67 -9.33
C PRO A 666 41.45 2.29 -10.06
N ALA A 667 41.72 3.57 -9.82
CA ALA A 667 42.88 4.24 -10.41
C ALA A 667 44.19 3.52 -10.04
N GLY A 668 45.05 3.25 -11.04
CA GLY A 668 46.29 2.50 -10.86
C GLY A 668 46.16 0.98 -10.98
N SER A 669 44.97 0.44 -11.26
CA SER A 669 44.79 -0.99 -11.54
C SER A 669 45.57 -1.41 -12.80
N GLN A 670 46.32 -2.49 -12.74
CA GLN A 670 46.89 -3.15 -13.92
C GLN A 670 45.88 -4.15 -14.47
N ARG A 671 45.71 -4.19 -15.80
CA ARG A 671 44.82 -5.12 -16.49
C ARG A 671 45.64 -6.02 -17.39
N ASP A 672 45.51 -7.32 -17.20
CA ASP A 672 45.99 -8.27 -18.20
C ASP A 672 45.10 -8.17 -19.45
N LEU A 673 45.72 -7.99 -20.61
CA LEU A 673 45.05 -7.86 -21.90
C LEU A 673 44.87 -9.22 -22.58
N VAL A 674 45.47 -10.28 -22.03
CA VAL A 674 45.35 -11.65 -22.54
C VAL A 674 44.22 -12.34 -21.78
N ASP A 675 43.11 -12.58 -22.47
CA ASP A 675 42.01 -13.41 -21.98
C ASP A 675 42.16 -14.84 -22.55
N PRO A 676 42.52 -15.85 -21.72
CA PRO A 676 42.72 -17.22 -22.17
C PRO A 676 41.46 -17.90 -22.74
N PHE A 677 40.28 -17.35 -22.45
CA PHE A 677 38.99 -17.88 -22.88
C PHE A 677 38.27 -16.96 -23.87
N ALA A 678 38.93 -15.91 -24.36
CA ALA A 678 38.35 -15.06 -25.38
C ALA A 678 37.99 -15.86 -26.63
N GLU A 679 36.72 -15.77 -27.04
CA GLU A 679 36.29 -16.36 -28.31
C GLU A 679 37.18 -15.83 -29.45
N LYS A 680 37.61 -16.75 -30.32
CA LYS A 680 38.37 -16.39 -31.52
C LYS A 680 37.50 -15.44 -32.34
N LYS A 681 37.83 -14.15 -32.29
CA LYS A 681 37.11 -13.10 -33.04
C LYS A 681 36.98 -13.55 -34.49
N SER A 682 35.74 -13.71 -34.95
CA SER A 682 35.48 -14.08 -36.34
C SER A 682 36.25 -13.14 -37.26
N PRO A 683 37.02 -13.65 -38.23
CA PRO A 683 37.73 -12.80 -39.17
C PRO A 683 36.74 -12.11 -40.12
N TRP A 684 35.51 -12.61 -40.25
CA TRP A 684 34.52 -12.15 -41.23
C TRP A 684 34.22 -10.65 -41.20
N PRO A 685 34.00 -9.99 -40.05
CA PRO A 685 33.81 -8.53 -40.04
C PRO A 685 35.04 -7.79 -40.57
N LYS A 686 36.26 -8.25 -40.23
CA LYS A 686 37.50 -7.65 -40.75
C LYS A 686 37.66 -7.92 -42.24
N VAL A 687 37.37 -9.13 -42.69
CA VAL A 687 37.42 -9.53 -44.09
C VAL A 687 36.39 -8.75 -44.90
N ILE A 688 35.15 -8.60 -44.41
CA ILE A 688 34.11 -7.80 -45.05
C ILE A 688 34.54 -6.33 -45.12
N VAL A 689 35.07 -5.76 -44.03
CA VAL A 689 35.60 -4.39 -44.05
C VAL A 689 36.75 -4.25 -45.05
N VAL A 690 37.70 -5.19 -45.07
CA VAL A 690 38.82 -5.19 -46.03
C VAL A 690 38.31 -5.33 -47.46
N VAL A 691 37.35 -6.21 -47.73
CA VAL A 691 36.74 -6.38 -49.04
C VAL A 691 36.00 -5.12 -49.47
N VAL A 692 35.26 -4.47 -48.57
CA VAL A 692 34.59 -3.19 -48.84
C VAL A 692 35.61 -2.09 -49.11
N VAL A 693 36.70 -2.01 -48.33
CA VAL A 693 37.78 -1.03 -48.54
C VAL A 693 38.50 -1.28 -49.87
N LEU A 694 38.81 -2.54 -50.20
CA LEU A 694 39.42 -2.93 -51.47
C LEU A 694 38.48 -2.64 -52.64
N TRP A 695 37.18 -2.87 -52.48
CA TRP A 695 36.17 -2.54 -53.48
C TRP A 695 36.04 -1.03 -53.68
N LEU A 696 36.04 -0.24 -52.60
CA LEU A 696 36.02 1.23 -52.67
C LEU A 696 37.31 1.78 -53.29
N ALA A 697 38.47 1.21 -52.94
CA ALA A 697 39.76 1.56 -53.52
C ALA A 697 39.81 1.20 -55.02
N TYR A 698 39.34 0.01 -55.39
CA TYR A 698 39.18 -0.40 -56.78
C TYR A 698 38.26 0.56 -57.53
N ALA A 699 37.07 0.87 -57.00
CA ALA A 699 36.12 1.78 -57.61
C ALA A 699 36.70 3.20 -57.79
N ALA A 700 37.42 3.72 -56.79
CA ALA A 700 38.07 5.02 -56.86
C ALA A 700 39.22 5.06 -57.88
N LEU A 701 40.10 4.06 -57.87
CA LEU A 701 41.22 3.94 -58.81
C LEU A 701 40.74 3.69 -60.25
N ASN A 702 39.62 2.97 -60.40
CA ASN A 702 38.97 2.75 -61.67
C ASN A 702 38.42 4.05 -62.26
N ARG A 703 37.74 4.85 -61.43
CA ARG A 703 37.18 6.15 -61.83
C ARG A 703 38.27 7.19 -62.15
N LEU A 704 39.42 7.11 -61.49
CA LEU A 704 40.61 7.91 -61.78
C LEU A 704 41.44 7.37 -62.96
N GLY A 705 40.96 6.31 -63.63
CA GLY A 705 41.56 5.68 -64.81
C GLY A 705 42.91 4.97 -64.60
N TYR A 706 43.37 4.84 -63.35
CA TYR A 706 44.59 4.10 -63.03
C TYR A 706 44.45 2.61 -63.31
N ILE A 707 43.26 2.02 -63.12
CA ILE A 707 43.04 0.60 -63.43
C ILE A 707 43.09 0.33 -64.93
N TYR A 708 42.55 1.26 -65.74
CA TYR A 708 42.65 1.20 -67.19
C TYR A 708 44.10 1.29 -67.68
N GLU A 709 44.90 2.20 -67.09
CA GLU A 709 46.33 2.31 -67.40
C GLU A 709 47.13 1.08 -66.96
N TRP A 710 46.97 0.63 -65.72
CA TRP A 710 47.74 -0.49 -65.16
C TRP A 710 47.42 -1.83 -65.81
N THR A 711 46.23 -1.97 -66.39
CA THR A 711 45.81 -3.18 -67.10
C THR A 711 45.94 -3.07 -68.61
N ASN A 712 46.57 -2.00 -69.13
CA ASN A 712 46.72 -1.72 -70.57
C ASN A 712 45.39 -1.83 -71.33
N GLY A 713 44.32 -1.26 -70.76
CA GLY A 713 42.99 -1.21 -71.37
C GLY A 713 42.16 -2.49 -71.27
N ARG A 714 42.61 -3.52 -70.54
CA ARG A 714 41.84 -4.77 -70.37
C ARG A 714 40.70 -4.66 -69.38
N LEU A 715 40.84 -3.82 -68.36
CA LEU A 715 39.85 -3.61 -67.32
C LEU A 715 39.79 -2.14 -66.93
N GLY A 716 38.59 -1.64 -66.63
CA GLY A 716 38.38 -0.31 -66.08
C GLY A 716 38.00 0.78 -67.09
N VAL A 717 37.80 2.00 -66.60
CA VAL A 717 37.33 3.14 -67.40
C VAL A 717 38.53 4.03 -67.74
N PRO A 718 38.72 4.46 -69.00
CA PRO A 718 39.81 5.35 -69.38
C PRO A 718 39.72 6.68 -68.63
N ARG A 719 40.87 7.28 -68.33
CA ARG A 719 40.93 8.59 -67.66
C ARG A 719 40.06 9.60 -68.42
N PRO A 720 39.21 10.38 -67.73
CA PRO A 720 38.51 11.48 -68.38
C PRO A 720 39.56 12.48 -68.89
N THR A 721 39.70 12.57 -70.21
CA THR A 721 40.59 13.52 -70.86
C THR A 721 40.13 14.94 -70.53
N LYS A 722 40.96 15.67 -69.81
CA LYS A 722 40.81 17.11 -69.62
C LYS A 722 41.05 17.76 -70.98
N THR A 723 40.00 18.06 -71.74
CA THR A 723 40.10 18.95 -72.90
C THR A 723 40.35 20.35 -72.36
N GLU A 724 41.63 20.69 -72.17
CA GLU A 724 42.07 22.06 -71.92
C GLU A 724 42.66 22.59 -73.22
N ALA A 725 42.02 23.66 -73.70
CA ALA A 725 42.24 24.30 -74.98
C ALA A 725 43.71 24.65 -75.21
N ALA A 726 44.16 24.42 -76.44
CA ALA A 726 45.45 24.86 -76.95
C ALA A 726 45.63 26.37 -76.74
N SER A 727 46.67 26.73 -76.01
CA SER A 727 47.17 28.09 -75.88
C SER A 727 47.78 28.55 -77.21
N GLY A 728 47.08 29.46 -77.87
CA GLY A 728 47.60 30.21 -79.01
C GLY A 728 48.72 31.16 -78.60
N GLY A 729 49.83 31.09 -79.35
CA GLY A 729 50.94 32.04 -79.28
C GLY A 729 50.83 33.10 -80.37
N THR A 730 50.58 34.33 -79.92
CA THR A 730 51.14 35.62 -80.40
C THR A 730 51.00 36.06 -81.87
N ALA A 731 50.20 37.12 -82.08
CA ALA A 731 50.62 38.33 -82.78
C ALA A 731 49.83 39.54 -82.24
N GLY A 732 50.54 40.56 -81.77
CA GLY A 732 49.95 41.75 -81.15
C GLY A 732 49.61 42.87 -82.13
N ALA A 733 48.73 43.77 -81.69
CA ALA A 733 48.74 45.19 -82.06
C ALA A 733 47.87 45.98 -81.06
N GLN A 734 48.34 47.19 -80.76
CA GLN A 734 47.93 48.11 -79.69
C GLN A 734 46.55 48.75 -79.92
N SER A 735 45.85 49.13 -78.84
CA SER A 735 45.43 50.51 -78.57
C SER A 735 44.60 50.62 -77.27
N ALA A 736 44.66 51.82 -76.69
CA ALA A 736 44.43 52.19 -75.29
C ALA A 736 42.94 52.37 -74.89
N PRO A 737 42.62 52.67 -73.61
CA PRO A 737 41.33 52.39 -72.98
C PRO A 737 40.38 53.61 -72.94
N ALA A 738 39.06 53.37 -72.90
CA ALA A 738 38.10 54.29 -72.26
C ALA A 738 36.69 53.68 -72.09
N ALA A 739 36.14 53.89 -70.89
CA ALA A 739 34.75 54.25 -70.58
C ALA A 739 33.57 53.24 -70.77
N LYS A 740 32.98 52.90 -69.62
CA LYS A 740 31.52 52.72 -69.40
C LYS A 740 30.75 53.98 -69.88
N PRO A 741 29.47 53.93 -70.32
CA PRO A 741 28.36 53.56 -69.41
C PRO A 741 27.09 52.91 -70.02
N ALA A 742 26.30 52.39 -69.09
CA ALA A 742 24.82 52.39 -68.95
C ALA A 742 23.87 52.17 -70.15
N GLU A 743 23.00 51.17 -69.92
CA GLU A 743 21.54 51.14 -70.11
C GLU A 743 20.90 51.22 -71.51
N GLY A 744 20.02 50.23 -71.75
CA GLY A 744 18.64 50.52 -72.18
C GLY A 744 18.25 50.09 -73.58
N LYS A 745 17.62 48.91 -73.69
CA LYS A 745 16.25 48.77 -74.21
C LYS A 745 15.64 47.44 -73.79
#